data_AF-A0A7V5FF94-F1
#
_entry.id   AF-A0A7V5FF94-F1
#
_cell.length_a   1.000
_cell.length_b   1.000
_cell.length_c   1.000
_cell.angle_alpha   90.00
_cell.angle_beta   90.00
_cell.angle_gamma   90.00
#
_symmetry.space_group_name_H-M   'P 1'
#
loop_
_entity.id
_entity.type
_entity.pdbx_description
1 polymer ?
#
loop_
_entity_poly.entity_id
_entity_poly.type
_entity_poly.pdbx_seq_one_letter_code
_entity_poly.pdbx_strand_id
1 'polypeptide(L)'
;MKISLISVLLLLCFVLPLKAQGLHYIVIQKNAHPALKSAAKILAKSLDIPDENILTKDTVSLPVHGSIELEFGRPSRAQLEFIGRDPRSVAYDGYLIKFDGDRVLIFGKRPRSLLYAAGDVNLWKNLRSGIYVRQPAFRTRDCSLDYVPGESVAETVARLGANAFFVSFGTGFVTLRDEFPKIFESIPEAEQDKILQERKKVEAFAEKIRKECHDADVSFYPFLYGNNLYLWSPPLAQAIYRLYPEVKGKRAPHSWEKAEMNPSVAMTWKIMDAFVKEFVETLHGDGLITTFWDHYGIYSQDSLSVANGLNKFDNELEKNVYEYYKVLHALHKPLIVRTWSSGTSHWVTLKNDQGKMEHQFVHAPGYGGFSGSRLHLWGKVIKDVPPSVVLQTKVYFSDCFPNARFNTLIGKTGKHPQIVEYQIVGQTTGRYYLPAANVENTEETMERAYRLIGSKGGVCAFWGGTSQVHYNLFKDIVNGINIYAWREYSWDPKTNPDKIWMSWAVPIYGEKAAPYIVTALKLSETVVDNLFSTLGLGYDTNSNFPSTIYRREVLLMYTNRYYLPKYRAYLKPTLENVERVKKEKNQVLRDIDEMFVYLRKAEPFLTPDKYEELQTRFNWLRYVAIENKETEVSYWRFRYLRYLYSIRSADTAQLAKIAASYKTVVQYSDSLFQFDKDEKFSCYDLPLGEINKIRTIGLGSPIPLMKEIYEKSKYYTEEITGPTGIKFVVPDIKLQEGNNDEKTNSPDN
;
A
#
# COMPACT_ATOMS: atom_id res chain seq x y z
N MET A 1 -74.12 -13.42 -12.92
CA MET A 1 -72.75 -13.90 -12.60
C MET A 1 -72.08 -12.88 -11.70
N LYS A 2 -71.84 -13.23 -10.42
CA LYS A 2 -71.13 -12.39 -9.44
C LYS A 2 -69.62 -12.54 -9.68
N ILE A 3 -68.94 -11.46 -10.05
CA ILE A 3 -67.48 -11.39 -10.06
C ILE A 3 -67.05 -10.75 -8.75
N SER A 4 -66.30 -11.52 -7.97
CA SER A 4 -65.90 -11.21 -6.58
C SER A 4 -64.78 -10.18 -6.53
N LEU A 5 -65.02 -9.15 -5.73
CA LEU A 5 -64.19 -8.01 -5.42
C LEU A 5 -63.15 -8.38 -4.33
N ILE A 6 -62.27 -9.36 -4.60
CA ILE A 6 -61.24 -9.79 -3.64
C ILE A 6 -59.96 -10.13 -4.40
N SER A 7 -59.14 -9.13 -4.77
CA SER A 7 -57.75 -9.34 -5.21
C SER A 7 -56.87 -8.08 -5.28
N VAL A 8 -57.36 -6.87 -4.97
CA VAL A 8 -56.57 -5.62 -5.11
C VAL A 8 -56.01 -5.10 -3.77
N LEU A 9 -56.24 -5.78 -2.65
CA LEU A 9 -55.86 -5.27 -1.31
C LEU A 9 -54.57 -5.85 -0.70
N LEU A 10 -53.66 -6.42 -1.50
CA LEU A 10 -52.45 -7.11 -0.98
C LEU A 10 -51.12 -6.68 -1.61
N LEU A 11 -51.06 -5.53 -2.30
CA LEU A 11 -49.82 -4.99 -2.86
C LEU A 11 -49.56 -3.51 -2.51
N LEU A 12 -49.99 -3.11 -1.32
CA LEU A 12 -49.60 -1.87 -0.66
C LEU A 12 -49.03 -2.20 0.73
N CYS A 13 -48.00 -3.05 0.77
CA CYS A 13 -47.03 -2.98 1.84
C CYS A 13 -46.28 -1.66 1.65
N PHE A 14 -46.84 -0.61 2.25
CA PHE A 14 -46.12 0.62 2.52
C PHE A 14 -44.74 0.25 3.04
N VAL A 15 -43.71 0.66 2.31
CA VAL A 15 -42.38 0.90 2.87
C VAL A 15 -42.55 2.09 3.81
N LEU A 16 -43.18 1.85 4.97
CA LEU A 16 -43.02 2.73 6.10
C LEU A 16 -41.52 2.67 6.41
N PRO A 17 -40.81 3.80 6.47
CA PRO A 17 -39.45 3.78 6.97
C PRO A 17 -39.52 3.13 8.34
N LEU A 18 -38.87 1.97 8.49
CA LEU A 18 -38.68 1.32 9.78
C LEU A 18 -38.10 2.39 10.69
N LYS A 19 -38.95 2.96 11.56
CA LYS A 19 -38.54 3.95 12.54
C LYS A 19 -37.34 3.37 13.29
N ALA A 20 -36.35 4.26 13.52
CA ALA A 20 -35.14 4.01 14.29
C ALA A 20 -35.43 3.15 15.52
N GLN A 21 -34.44 2.35 15.92
CA GLN A 21 -34.43 1.24 16.90
C GLN A 21 -35.12 1.43 18.28
N GLY A 22 -35.90 2.50 18.52
CA GLY A 22 -36.36 2.91 19.85
C GLY A 22 -35.20 3.37 20.73
N LEU A 23 -33.99 3.45 20.19
CA LEU A 23 -32.78 3.84 20.90
C LEU A 23 -32.69 5.35 20.93
N HIS A 24 -32.62 5.88 22.13
CA HIS A 24 -32.62 7.30 22.42
C HIS A 24 -31.38 7.73 23.18
N TYR A 25 -30.74 6.81 23.90
CA TYR A 25 -29.62 7.11 24.80
C TYR A 25 -28.44 6.18 24.55
N ILE A 26 -27.23 6.73 24.72
CA ILE A 26 -26.00 5.95 24.85
C ILE A 26 -25.46 6.23 26.24
N VAL A 27 -25.11 5.19 26.98
CA VAL A 27 -24.66 5.31 28.37
C VAL A 27 -23.28 4.72 28.51
N ILE A 28 -22.40 5.49 29.14
CA ILE A 28 -21.01 5.13 29.41
C ILE A 28 -20.64 5.44 30.86
N GLN A 29 -19.55 4.85 31.36
CA GLN A 29 -19.02 5.23 32.66
C GLN A 29 -18.46 6.67 32.64
N LYS A 30 -18.62 7.41 33.73
CA LYS A 30 -18.15 8.80 33.88
C LYS A 30 -16.64 8.94 33.65
N ASN A 31 -15.88 8.00 34.20
CA ASN A 31 -14.42 7.91 34.05
C ASN A 31 -14.03 6.88 32.97
N ALA A 32 -14.89 6.64 31.98
CA ALA A 32 -14.60 5.71 30.89
C ALA A 32 -13.32 6.09 30.12
N HIS A 33 -12.63 5.07 29.63
CA HIS A 33 -11.49 5.22 28.72
C HIS A 33 -11.86 6.12 27.52
N PRO A 34 -10.95 6.97 27.00
CA PRO A 34 -11.27 7.86 25.88
C PRO A 34 -11.86 7.15 24.64
N ALA A 35 -11.36 5.95 24.30
CA ALA A 35 -11.93 5.10 23.25
C ALA A 35 -13.45 4.84 23.39
N LEU A 36 -13.97 4.67 24.61
CA LEU A 36 -15.42 4.50 24.84
C LEU A 36 -16.19 5.78 24.53
N LYS A 37 -15.64 6.94 24.91
CA LYS A 37 -16.26 8.24 24.63
C LYS A 37 -16.31 8.48 23.13
N SER A 38 -15.23 8.17 22.42
CA SER A 38 -15.19 8.24 20.96
C SER A 38 -16.15 7.23 20.31
N ALA A 39 -16.22 5.99 20.80
CA ALA A 39 -17.19 4.99 20.34
C ALA A 39 -18.64 5.46 20.52
N ALA A 40 -18.97 6.05 21.67
CA ALA A 40 -20.29 6.61 21.93
C ALA A 40 -20.64 7.73 20.94
N LYS A 41 -19.72 8.65 20.64
CA LYS A 41 -19.93 9.71 19.63
C LYS A 41 -20.09 9.16 18.22
N ILE A 42 -19.27 8.19 17.82
CA ILE A 42 -19.37 7.54 16.51
C ILE A 42 -20.73 6.82 16.37
N LEU A 43 -21.17 6.13 17.42
CA LEU A 43 -22.48 5.48 17.48
C LEU A 43 -23.62 6.49 17.43
N ALA A 44 -23.54 7.56 18.23
CA ALA A 44 -24.54 8.61 18.30
C ALA A 44 -24.81 9.20 16.92
N LYS A 45 -23.72 9.62 16.25
CA LYS A 45 -23.77 10.10 14.86
C LYS A 45 -24.35 9.05 13.89
N SER A 46 -23.97 7.78 14.03
CA SER A 46 -24.40 6.72 13.11
C SER A 46 -25.85 6.28 13.29
N LEU A 47 -26.41 6.51 14.48
CA LEU A 47 -27.78 6.14 14.85
C LEU A 47 -28.71 7.36 14.95
N ASP A 48 -28.22 8.55 14.62
CA ASP A 48 -28.94 9.82 14.73
C ASP A 48 -29.44 10.11 16.17
N ILE A 49 -28.58 9.81 17.15
CA ILE A 49 -28.80 10.13 18.56
C ILE A 49 -28.04 11.43 18.87
N PRO A 50 -28.70 12.47 19.45
CA PRO A 50 -28.02 13.71 19.82
C PRO A 50 -26.90 13.51 20.85
N ASP A 51 -25.84 14.32 20.77
CA ASP A 51 -24.69 14.23 21.68
C ASP A 51 -25.09 14.42 23.16
N GLU A 52 -26.10 15.23 23.44
CA GLU A 52 -26.66 15.43 24.79
C GLU A 52 -27.30 14.17 25.39
N ASN A 53 -27.63 13.18 24.56
CA ASN A 53 -28.17 11.89 24.98
C ASN A 53 -27.07 10.84 25.23
N ILE A 54 -25.79 11.23 25.17
CA ILE A 54 -24.67 10.45 25.68
C ILE A 54 -24.58 10.69 27.19
N LEU A 55 -25.18 9.80 27.97
CA LEU A 55 -25.24 9.89 29.43
C LEU A 55 -24.00 9.25 30.07
N THR A 56 -23.56 9.85 31.17
CA THR A 56 -22.48 9.30 32.00
C THR A 56 -23.01 8.85 33.35
N LYS A 57 -22.58 7.67 33.82
CA LYS A 57 -22.92 7.12 35.15
C LYS A 57 -21.65 6.69 35.90
N ASP A 58 -21.69 6.65 37.23
CA ASP A 58 -20.54 6.16 38.01
C ASP A 58 -20.27 4.67 37.76
N THR A 59 -21.34 3.88 37.55
CA THR A 59 -21.27 2.49 37.10
C THR A 59 -22.29 2.24 36.00
N VAL A 60 -21.88 1.51 34.98
CA VAL A 60 -22.77 1.02 33.92
C VAL A 60 -23.38 -0.29 34.39
N SER A 61 -24.71 -0.34 34.45
CA SER A 61 -25.46 -1.51 34.94
C SER A 61 -26.07 -2.28 33.76
N LEU A 62 -27.33 -2.71 33.87
CA LEU A 62 -28.06 -3.30 32.76
C LEU A 62 -28.71 -2.20 31.90
N PRO A 63 -28.84 -2.41 30.58
CA PRO A 63 -29.53 -1.46 29.73
C PRO A 63 -30.98 -1.31 30.15
N VAL A 64 -31.46 -0.07 30.14
CA VAL A 64 -32.88 0.29 30.29
C VAL A 64 -33.52 0.44 28.90
N HIS A 65 -34.85 0.57 28.85
CA HIS A 65 -35.56 0.79 27.59
C HIS A 65 -35.01 2.02 26.84
N GLY A 66 -34.85 1.85 25.53
CA GLY A 66 -34.29 2.82 24.60
C GLY A 66 -32.82 3.19 24.82
N SER A 67 -32.01 2.33 25.43
CA SER A 67 -30.60 2.63 25.73
C SER A 67 -29.60 1.62 25.16
N ILE A 68 -28.45 2.14 24.76
CA ILE A 68 -27.22 1.39 24.48
C ILE A 68 -26.24 1.63 25.63
N GLU A 69 -25.92 0.58 26.38
CA GLU A 69 -24.88 0.64 27.41
C GLU A 69 -23.56 0.09 26.82
N LEU A 70 -22.47 0.84 26.97
CA LEU A 70 -21.13 0.44 26.51
C LEU A 70 -20.26 0.05 27.70
N GLU A 71 -19.67 -1.15 27.67
CA GLU A 71 -18.85 -1.66 28.77
C GLU A 71 -17.67 -2.52 28.29
N PHE A 72 -16.62 -2.60 29.10
CA PHE A 72 -15.49 -3.52 28.87
C PHE A 72 -14.90 -4.04 30.20
N GLY A 73 -13.98 -5.00 30.11
CA GLY A 73 -13.26 -5.51 31.29
C GLY A 73 -13.99 -6.66 31.99
N ARG A 74 -14.17 -6.58 33.32
CA ARG A 74 -14.79 -7.66 34.10
C ARG A 74 -16.30 -7.41 34.20
N PRO A 75 -17.15 -8.30 33.64
CA PRO A 75 -18.59 -8.13 33.71
C PRO A 75 -19.08 -8.33 35.16
N SER A 76 -20.10 -7.57 35.55
CA SER A 76 -20.82 -7.79 36.80
C SER A 76 -21.65 -9.08 36.74
N ARG A 77 -22.09 -9.59 37.90
CA ARG A 77 -22.98 -10.76 37.96
C ARG A 77 -24.27 -10.53 37.17
N ALA A 78 -24.88 -9.36 37.31
CA ALA A 78 -26.10 -9.01 36.58
C ALA A 78 -25.85 -8.98 35.07
N GLN A 79 -24.71 -8.44 34.61
CA GLN A 79 -24.34 -8.45 33.19
C GLN A 79 -24.13 -9.87 32.67
N LEU A 80 -23.48 -10.74 33.44
CA LEU A 80 -23.32 -12.16 33.08
C LEU A 80 -24.67 -12.88 32.94
N GLU A 81 -25.59 -12.64 33.88
CA GLU A 81 -26.95 -13.19 33.85
C GLU A 81 -27.74 -12.65 32.65
N PHE A 82 -27.64 -11.35 32.33
CA PHE A 82 -28.31 -10.73 31.19
C PHE A 82 -27.76 -11.19 29.83
N ILE A 83 -26.44 -11.32 29.72
CA ILE A 83 -25.78 -11.81 28.49
C ILE A 83 -25.98 -13.32 28.34
N GLY A 84 -26.05 -14.07 29.43
CA GLY A 84 -26.16 -15.53 29.45
C GLY A 84 -24.85 -16.27 29.17
N ARG A 85 -23.72 -15.56 29.03
CA ARG A 85 -22.37 -16.13 28.86
C ARG A 85 -21.29 -15.11 29.21
N ASP A 86 -20.05 -15.57 29.39
CA ASP A 86 -18.91 -14.67 29.65
C ASP A 86 -18.52 -13.89 28.38
N PRO A 87 -18.71 -12.56 28.32
CA PRO A 87 -18.33 -11.75 27.17
C PRO A 87 -16.81 -11.71 26.91
N ARG A 88 -15.97 -12.10 27.88
CA ARG A 88 -14.49 -12.15 27.73
C ARG A 88 -14.00 -13.34 26.91
N SER A 89 -14.89 -14.28 26.60
CA SER A 89 -14.61 -15.45 25.76
C SER A 89 -14.33 -15.10 24.30
N VAL A 90 -14.66 -13.89 23.84
CA VAL A 90 -14.33 -13.42 22.48
C VAL A 90 -12.81 -13.39 22.26
N ALA A 91 -12.38 -13.76 21.05
CA ALA A 91 -10.96 -13.76 20.72
C ALA A 91 -10.39 -12.33 20.61
N TYR A 92 -9.11 -12.18 21.00
CA TYR A 92 -8.32 -10.96 20.84
C TYR A 92 -9.03 -9.68 21.30
N ASP A 93 -9.36 -8.77 20.36
CA ASP A 93 -9.97 -7.48 20.60
C ASP A 93 -11.46 -7.47 20.17
N GLY A 94 -12.10 -8.64 20.08
CA GLY A 94 -13.50 -8.79 19.68
C GLY A 94 -14.49 -8.17 20.67
N TYR A 95 -15.76 -8.15 20.26
CA TYR A 95 -16.87 -7.63 21.05
C TYR A 95 -18.12 -8.51 20.93
N LEU A 96 -19.02 -8.32 21.88
CA LEU A 96 -20.31 -8.98 21.99
C LEU A 96 -21.39 -7.92 22.13
N ILE A 97 -22.53 -8.10 21.45
CA ILE A 97 -23.72 -7.27 21.65
C ILE A 97 -24.89 -8.16 22.07
N LYS A 98 -25.54 -7.84 23.18
CA LYS A 98 -26.78 -8.48 23.62
C LYS A 98 -27.95 -7.54 23.35
N PHE A 99 -28.95 -8.05 22.64
CA PHE A 99 -30.20 -7.35 22.34
C PHE A 99 -31.35 -7.96 23.15
N ASP A 100 -32.16 -7.10 23.76
CA ASP A 100 -33.42 -7.42 24.43
C ASP A 100 -34.44 -6.32 24.11
N GLY A 101 -34.95 -6.35 22.87
CA GLY A 101 -35.79 -5.29 22.32
C GLY A 101 -34.97 -4.03 22.00
N ASP A 102 -35.32 -2.94 22.67
CA ASP A 102 -34.66 -1.63 22.63
C ASP A 102 -33.61 -1.46 23.75
N ARG A 103 -33.30 -2.54 24.46
CA ARG A 103 -32.24 -2.61 25.48
C ARG A 103 -31.01 -3.27 24.87
N VAL A 104 -29.92 -2.52 24.74
CA VAL A 104 -28.70 -3.00 24.07
C VAL A 104 -27.51 -2.89 25.01
N LEU A 105 -26.77 -3.99 25.20
CA LEU A 105 -25.48 -3.99 25.89
C LEU A 105 -24.37 -4.38 24.91
N ILE A 106 -23.44 -3.46 24.66
CA ILE A 106 -22.23 -3.72 23.88
C ILE A 106 -21.06 -3.92 24.85
N PHE A 107 -20.51 -5.13 24.86
CA PHE A 107 -19.41 -5.51 25.73
C PHE A 107 -18.14 -5.78 24.91
N GLY A 108 -17.10 -4.99 25.15
CA GLY A 108 -15.80 -5.11 24.51
C GLY A 108 -14.81 -5.90 25.36
N LYS A 109 -13.90 -6.65 24.72
CA LYS A 109 -12.77 -7.25 25.43
C LYS A 109 -11.74 -6.21 25.89
N ARG A 110 -11.59 -5.13 25.11
CA ARG A 110 -10.75 -3.97 25.39
C ARG A 110 -11.53 -2.68 25.08
N PRO A 111 -11.09 -1.50 25.55
CA PRO A 111 -11.70 -0.23 25.15
C PRO A 111 -11.85 -0.07 23.63
N ARG A 112 -10.81 -0.41 22.85
CA ARG A 112 -10.85 -0.34 21.38
C ARG A 112 -11.92 -1.24 20.74
N SER A 113 -12.32 -2.33 21.39
CA SER A 113 -13.34 -3.25 20.89
C SER A 113 -14.68 -2.54 20.65
N LEU A 114 -14.94 -1.48 21.40
CA LEU A 114 -16.17 -0.68 21.29
C LEU A 114 -16.10 0.31 20.13
N LEU A 115 -14.91 0.77 19.73
CA LEU A 115 -14.72 1.49 18.47
C LEU A 115 -15.07 0.58 17.28
N TYR A 116 -14.67 -0.70 17.33
CA TYR A 116 -15.04 -1.65 16.29
C TYR A 116 -16.54 -1.87 16.20
N ALA A 117 -17.20 -2.07 17.35
CA ALA A 117 -18.66 -2.17 17.41
C ALA A 117 -19.34 -0.92 16.84
N ALA A 118 -18.80 0.28 17.14
CA ALA A 118 -19.28 1.54 16.60
C ALA A 118 -19.13 1.65 15.07
N GLY A 119 -17.97 1.26 14.53
CA GLY A 119 -17.76 1.21 13.08
C GLY A 119 -18.56 0.12 12.36
N ASP A 120 -19.03 -0.89 13.10
CA ASP A 120 -19.85 -1.99 12.61
C ASP A 120 -21.35 -1.78 12.72
N VAL A 121 -21.81 -0.55 13.00
CA VAL A 121 -23.23 -0.22 13.19
C VAL A 121 -24.14 -0.83 12.10
N ASN A 122 -23.72 -0.83 10.84
CA ASN A 122 -24.51 -1.39 9.74
C ASN A 122 -24.68 -2.93 9.81
N LEU A 123 -23.79 -3.63 10.53
CA LEU A 123 -23.87 -5.08 10.70
C LEU A 123 -24.91 -5.50 11.75
N TRP A 124 -25.27 -4.62 12.69
CA TRP A 124 -26.08 -5.01 13.84
C TRP A 124 -27.23 -4.05 14.20
N LYS A 125 -27.31 -2.83 13.66
CA LYS A 125 -28.40 -1.86 13.94
C LYS A 125 -29.82 -2.34 13.59
N ASN A 126 -29.94 -3.43 12.84
CA ASN A 126 -31.24 -4.02 12.50
C ASN A 126 -31.61 -5.21 13.39
N LEU A 127 -30.73 -5.63 14.30
CA LEU A 127 -31.02 -6.66 15.28
C LEU A 127 -31.87 -6.10 16.42
N ARG A 128 -32.71 -6.95 17.01
CA ARG A 128 -33.63 -6.61 18.12
C ARG A 128 -33.62 -7.63 19.25
N SER A 129 -33.06 -8.82 19.02
CA SER A 129 -32.99 -9.88 20.02
C SER A 129 -31.75 -10.75 19.78
N GLY A 130 -31.40 -11.54 20.79
CA GLY A 130 -30.29 -12.48 20.72
C GLY A 130 -28.93 -11.84 21.01
N ILE A 131 -27.88 -12.57 20.64
CA ILE A 131 -26.48 -12.19 20.87
C ILE A 131 -25.78 -12.10 19.53
N TYR A 132 -25.16 -10.95 19.26
CA TYR A 132 -24.23 -10.75 18.15
C TYR A 132 -22.79 -10.80 18.66
N VAL A 133 -21.90 -11.35 17.86
CA VAL A 133 -20.49 -11.56 18.23
C VAL A 133 -19.64 -11.28 17.02
N ARG A 134 -18.61 -10.47 17.18
CA ARG A 134 -17.60 -10.29 16.16
C ARG A 134 -16.22 -10.34 16.79
N GLN A 135 -15.32 -11.10 16.19
CA GLN A 135 -13.96 -11.25 16.67
C GLN A 135 -13.00 -11.31 15.48
N PRO A 136 -11.81 -10.70 15.58
CA PRO A 136 -10.88 -10.71 14.47
C PRO A 136 -10.16 -12.05 14.36
N ALA A 137 -9.83 -12.47 13.13
CA ALA A 137 -9.09 -13.69 12.87
C ALA A 137 -7.61 -13.55 13.19
N PHE A 138 -7.01 -12.40 12.86
CA PHE A 138 -5.60 -12.11 13.15
C PHE A 138 -5.45 -11.33 14.45
N ARG A 139 -4.40 -11.63 15.22
CA ARG A 139 -4.09 -10.93 16.46
C ARG A 139 -3.67 -9.49 16.22
N THR A 140 -2.77 -9.26 15.26
CA THR A 140 -2.27 -7.93 14.91
C THR A 140 -2.90 -7.48 13.60
N ARG A 141 -3.40 -6.24 13.58
CA ARG A 141 -3.99 -5.59 12.41
C ARG A 141 -3.41 -4.19 12.39
N ASP A 142 -2.21 -4.05 11.86
CA ASP A 142 -1.50 -2.78 11.80
C ASP A 142 -1.73 -2.05 10.48
N CYS A 143 -1.47 -0.75 10.50
CA CYS A 143 -1.81 0.13 9.40
C CYS A 143 -0.85 1.32 9.34
N SER A 144 -0.51 1.79 8.13
CA SER A 144 0.12 3.09 7.98
C SER A 144 -0.88 4.18 8.38
N LEU A 145 -0.49 5.05 9.32
CA LEU A 145 -1.27 6.23 9.66
C LEU A 145 -0.78 7.40 8.82
N ASP A 146 -1.17 7.40 7.55
CA ASP A 146 -1.11 8.60 6.73
C ASP A 146 -2.27 9.49 7.16
N TYR A 147 -2.01 10.77 7.46
CA TYR A 147 -3.03 11.68 7.97
C TYR A 147 -4.16 11.81 6.95
N VAL A 148 -5.29 11.14 7.22
CA VAL A 148 -6.53 11.30 6.45
C VAL A 148 -7.15 12.63 6.89
N PRO A 149 -7.21 13.65 6.03
CA PRO A 149 -7.68 14.97 6.46
C PRO A 149 -9.07 14.91 7.09
N GLY A 150 -9.15 15.37 8.34
CA GLY A 150 -10.42 15.47 9.09
C GLY A 150 -10.87 14.20 9.79
N GLU A 151 -10.10 13.11 9.81
CA GLU A 151 -10.41 11.90 10.58
C GLU A 151 -9.48 11.73 11.79
N SER A 152 -10.06 11.42 12.94
CA SER A 152 -9.31 11.06 14.14
C SER A 152 -8.79 9.63 14.09
N VAL A 153 -7.77 9.32 14.91
CA VAL A 153 -7.29 7.93 15.08
C VAL A 153 -8.44 7.02 15.51
N ALA A 154 -9.32 7.46 16.42
CA ALA A 154 -10.45 6.66 16.88
C ALA A 154 -11.45 6.30 15.76
N GLU A 155 -11.74 7.24 14.85
CA GLU A 155 -12.57 6.97 13.68
C GLU A 155 -11.90 6.00 12.71
N THR A 156 -10.59 6.16 12.51
CA THR A 156 -9.78 5.24 11.70
C THR A 156 -9.79 3.83 12.28
N VAL A 157 -9.65 3.69 13.60
CA VAL A 157 -9.76 2.41 14.33
C VAL A 157 -11.14 1.79 14.17
N ALA A 158 -12.21 2.58 14.30
CA ALA A 158 -13.58 2.11 14.11
C ALA A 158 -13.82 1.58 12.68
N ARG A 159 -13.31 2.30 11.67
CA ARG A 159 -13.43 1.91 10.26
C ARG A 159 -12.62 0.67 9.93
N LEU A 160 -11.36 0.59 10.37
CA LEU A 160 -10.43 -0.44 9.93
C LEU A 160 -10.40 -1.70 10.80
N GLY A 161 -10.79 -1.57 12.07
CA GLY A 161 -10.53 -2.63 13.03
C GLY A 161 -9.04 -2.78 13.40
N ALA A 162 -8.20 -1.80 13.06
CA ALA A 162 -6.77 -1.81 13.34
C ALA A 162 -6.47 -1.72 14.84
N ASN A 163 -5.35 -2.28 15.28
CA ASN A 163 -4.93 -2.25 16.69
C ASN A 163 -3.50 -1.73 16.91
N ALA A 164 -2.81 -1.40 15.83
CA ALA A 164 -1.54 -0.69 15.82
C ALA A 164 -1.46 0.22 14.60
N PHE A 165 -0.70 1.31 14.73
CA PHE A 165 -0.37 2.21 13.63
C PHE A 165 1.11 2.45 13.56
N PHE A 166 1.61 2.67 12.35
CA PHE A 166 2.94 3.21 12.15
C PHE A 166 2.94 4.48 11.32
N VAL A 167 3.90 5.36 11.59
CA VAL A 167 4.05 6.66 10.94
C VAL A 167 5.50 6.87 10.54
N SER A 168 5.72 7.32 9.31
CA SER A 168 7.06 7.72 8.85
C SER A 168 7.40 9.10 9.42
N PHE A 169 8.62 9.24 9.92
CA PHE A 169 9.15 10.53 10.36
C PHE A 169 10.46 10.81 9.64
N GLY A 170 10.64 12.07 9.22
CA GLY A 170 11.96 12.53 8.81
C GLY A 170 12.95 12.42 9.96
N THR A 171 14.19 12.05 9.66
CA THR A 171 15.24 11.79 10.66
C THR A 171 16.14 12.99 10.95
N GLY A 172 15.88 14.13 10.30
CA GLY A 172 16.70 15.34 10.39
C GLY A 172 16.72 16.01 11.78
N PHE A 173 16.03 15.45 12.77
CA PHE A 173 15.98 15.93 14.14
C PHE A 173 16.97 15.25 15.10
N VAL A 174 17.61 14.14 14.70
CA VAL A 174 18.52 13.40 15.56
C VAL A 174 19.84 14.18 15.72
N THR A 175 20.30 14.34 16.97
CA THR A 175 21.43 15.21 17.33
C THR A 175 22.70 14.44 17.70
N LEU A 176 22.56 13.26 18.31
CA LEU A 176 23.60 12.53 19.03
C LEU A 176 24.24 13.30 20.18
N ARG A 177 23.65 14.42 20.63
CA ARG A 177 24.28 15.36 21.56
C ARG A 177 24.59 14.73 22.92
N ASP A 178 23.73 13.83 23.40
CA ASP A 178 23.83 13.31 24.77
C ASP A 178 24.90 12.20 24.88
N GLU A 179 24.98 11.31 23.88
CA GLU A 179 25.96 10.20 23.85
C GLU A 179 27.27 10.60 23.17
N PHE A 180 27.23 11.54 22.21
CA PHE A 180 28.39 12.00 21.43
C PHE A 180 28.39 13.53 21.24
N PRO A 181 28.56 14.32 22.33
CA PRO A 181 28.46 15.79 22.27
C PRO A 181 29.41 16.41 21.23
N LYS A 182 30.64 15.87 21.10
CA LYS A 182 31.62 16.35 20.13
C LYS A 182 31.15 16.25 18.67
N ILE A 183 30.34 15.23 18.33
CA ILE A 183 29.76 15.12 16.98
C ILE A 183 28.86 16.33 16.74
N PHE A 184 27.91 16.58 17.64
CA PHE A 184 26.97 17.68 17.53
C PHE A 184 27.69 19.05 17.51
N GLU A 185 28.65 19.26 18.41
CA GLU A 185 29.48 20.48 18.49
C GLU A 185 30.26 20.76 17.20
N SER A 186 30.60 19.73 16.42
CA SER A 186 31.31 19.91 15.15
C SER A 186 30.40 20.34 14.00
N ILE A 187 29.07 20.19 14.12
CA ILE A 187 28.09 20.65 13.13
C ILE A 187 28.08 22.19 13.15
N PRO A 188 27.99 22.89 12.00
CA PRO A 188 27.86 24.36 12.00
C PRO A 188 26.66 24.82 12.84
N GLU A 189 26.83 25.89 13.62
CA GLU A 189 25.81 26.39 14.57
C GLU A 189 24.44 26.61 13.92
N ALA A 190 24.39 27.19 12.73
CA ALA A 190 23.14 27.39 11.97
C ALA A 190 22.42 26.06 11.62
N GLU A 191 23.15 24.97 11.43
CA GLU A 191 22.57 23.64 11.21
C GLU A 191 22.18 22.95 12.53
N GLN A 192 22.95 23.16 13.61
CA GLN A 192 22.57 22.71 14.95
C GLN A 192 21.20 23.28 15.35
N ASP A 193 20.99 24.58 15.14
CA ASP A 193 19.73 25.26 15.44
C ASP A 193 18.56 24.69 14.64
N LYS A 194 18.76 24.41 13.34
CA LYS A 194 17.74 23.77 12.49
C LYS A 194 17.36 22.39 13.01
N ILE A 195 18.34 21.55 13.36
CA ILE A 195 18.11 20.20 13.89
C ILE A 195 17.32 20.29 15.22
N LEU A 196 17.70 21.20 16.12
CA LEU A 196 17.01 21.39 17.40
C LEU A 196 15.58 21.93 17.25
N GLN A 197 15.34 22.81 16.27
CA GLN A 197 14.01 23.30 15.94
C GLN A 197 13.13 22.18 15.36
N GLU A 198 13.66 21.39 14.42
CA GLU A 198 12.93 20.26 13.86
C GLU A 198 12.65 19.20 14.94
N ARG A 199 13.58 18.96 15.87
CA ARG A 199 13.35 18.07 17.02
C ARG A 199 12.14 18.48 17.85
N LYS A 200 12.04 19.75 18.25
CA LYS A 200 10.90 20.24 19.04
C LYS A 200 9.57 20.05 18.30
N LYS A 201 9.57 20.35 16.99
CA LYS A 201 8.39 20.20 16.12
C LYS A 201 7.98 18.73 15.98
N VAL A 202 8.93 17.86 15.68
CA VAL A 202 8.70 16.43 15.49
C VAL A 202 8.27 15.75 16.79
N GLU A 203 8.93 16.07 17.91
CA GLU A 203 8.57 15.53 19.23
C GLU A 203 7.15 15.94 19.64
N ALA A 204 6.78 17.22 19.44
CA ALA A 204 5.41 17.69 19.72
C ALA A 204 4.37 16.99 18.84
N PHE A 205 4.69 16.76 17.56
CA PHE A 205 3.82 16.02 16.65
C PHE A 205 3.70 14.54 17.04
N ALA A 206 4.81 13.88 17.37
CA ALA A 206 4.83 12.50 17.80
C ALA A 206 4.06 12.29 19.11
N GLU A 207 4.19 13.19 20.08
CA GLU A 207 3.43 13.14 21.33
C GLU A 207 1.93 13.28 21.11
N LYS A 208 1.52 14.16 20.17
CA LYS A 208 0.11 14.26 19.75
C LYS A 208 -0.40 12.94 19.17
N ILE A 209 0.33 12.36 18.22
CA ILE A 209 -0.05 11.09 17.58
C ILE A 209 -0.09 9.94 18.60
N ARG A 210 0.92 9.86 19.48
CA ARG A 210 0.96 8.87 20.55
C ARG A 210 -0.26 8.99 21.45
N LYS A 211 -0.59 10.22 21.88
CA LYS A 211 -1.78 10.48 22.69
C LYS A 211 -3.06 10.04 21.98
N GLU A 212 -3.25 10.38 20.71
CA GLU A 212 -4.43 9.98 19.94
C GLU A 212 -4.53 8.46 19.78
N CYS A 213 -3.39 7.78 19.56
CA CYS A 213 -3.32 6.31 19.54
C CYS A 213 -3.68 5.71 20.90
N HIS A 214 -3.10 6.19 22.01
CA HIS A 214 -3.38 5.68 23.35
C HIS A 214 -4.82 5.97 23.79
N ASP A 215 -5.37 7.14 23.44
CA ASP A 215 -6.77 7.48 23.67
C ASP A 215 -7.71 6.51 22.93
N ALA A 216 -7.35 6.10 21.71
CA ALA A 216 -8.07 5.08 20.95
C ALA A 216 -7.80 3.64 21.43
N ASP A 217 -6.96 3.46 22.47
CA ASP A 217 -6.38 2.19 22.89
C ASP A 217 -5.80 1.52 21.64
N VAL A 218 -4.71 2.02 21.07
CA VAL A 218 -3.92 1.37 20.00
C VAL A 218 -2.43 1.68 20.15
N SER A 219 -1.59 0.80 19.62
CA SER A 219 -0.14 0.97 19.69
C SER A 219 0.38 1.88 18.58
N PHE A 220 1.37 2.70 18.90
CA PHE A 220 2.01 3.62 17.97
C PHE A 220 3.47 3.23 17.72
N TYR A 221 3.85 3.06 16.47
CA TYR A 221 5.20 2.72 16.06
C TYR A 221 5.77 3.76 15.08
N PRO A 222 6.83 4.51 15.43
CA PRO A 222 7.58 5.23 14.41
C PRO A 222 8.19 4.24 13.41
N PHE A 223 8.20 4.63 12.13
CA PHE A 223 8.79 3.86 11.05
C PHE A 223 10.13 4.49 10.63
N LEU A 224 11.22 3.75 10.81
CA LEU A 224 12.57 4.15 10.39
C LEU A 224 12.95 3.45 9.08
N TYR A 225 13.07 4.22 8.01
CA TYR A 225 13.34 3.72 6.66
C TYR A 225 14.84 3.74 6.32
N GLY A 226 15.35 2.60 5.85
CA GLY A 226 16.74 2.45 5.39
C GLY A 226 17.73 2.41 6.55
N ASN A 227 19.03 2.52 6.22
CA ASN A 227 20.14 2.68 7.17
C ASN A 227 21.21 3.58 6.54
N ASN A 228 20.80 4.75 6.05
CA ASN A 228 21.69 5.69 5.37
C ASN A 228 21.76 7.00 6.14
N LEU A 229 22.81 7.11 6.94
CA LEU A 229 23.07 8.28 7.77
C LEU A 229 23.16 9.59 6.96
N TYR A 230 23.73 9.55 5.76
CA TYR A 230 23.84 10.73 4.91
C TYR A 230 22.47 11.22 4.41
N LEU A 231 21.59 10.31 4.01
CA LEU A 231 20.22 10.68 3.64
C LEU A 231 19.38 11.07 4.84
N TRP A 232 19.66 10.48 6.00
CA TRP A 232 18.96 10.82 7.22
C TRP A 232 19.28 12.22 7.75
N SER A 233 20.57 12.59 7.71
CA SER A 233 21.06 13.91 8.10
C SER A 233 22.47 14.13 7.53
N PRO A 234 22.59 14.84 6.38
CA PRO A 234 23.90 15.14 5.81
C PRO A 234 24.85 15.89 6.76
N PRO A 235 24.41 16.89 7.56
CA PRO A 235 25.29 17.56 8.52
C PRO A 235 25.83 16.61 9.59
N LEU A 236 25.00 15.70 10.11
CA LEU A 236 25.39 14.71 11.11
C LEU A 236 26.39 13.70 10.54
N ALA A 237 26.14 13.20 9.33
CA ALA A 237 27.06 12.30 8.64
C ALA A 237 28.45 12.94 8.43
N GLN A 238 28.49 14.19 7.99
CA GLN A 238 29.76 14.92 7.80
C GLN A 238 30.51 15.17 9.11
N ALA A 239 29.80 15.48 10.20
CA ALA A 239 30.37 15.58 11.54
C ALA A 239 31.00 14.25 11.99
N ILE A 240 30.28 13.14 11.81
CA ILE A 240 30.77 11.80 12.11
C ILE A 240 32.04 11.47 11.31
N TYR A 241 32.05 11.69 9.99
CA TYR A 241 33.21 11.40 9.16
C TYR A 241 34.44 12.25 9.49
N ARG A 242 34.25 13.47 10.02
CA ARG A 242 35.37 14.32 10.45
C ARG A 242 36.02 13.83 11.74
N LEU A 243 35.22 13.35 12.69
CA LEU A 243 35.72 12.90 14.00
C LEU A 243 36.15 11.45 14.02
N TYR A 244 35.48 10.60 13.24
CA TYR A 244 35.71 9.16 13.14
C TYR A 244 35.82 8.74 11.67
N PRO A 245 36.85 9.18 10.94
CA PRO A 245 36.97 8.91 9.50
C PRO A 245 36.97 7.41 9.15
N GLU A 246 37.39 6.55 10.08
CA GLU A 246 37.39 5.10 9.93
C GLU A 246 35.97 4.49 9.83
N VAL A 247 34.94 5.19 10.33
CA VAL A 247 33.55 4.70 10.20
C VAL A 247 33.04 4.82 8.78
N LYS A 248 33.69 5.59 7.90
CA LYS A 248 33.26 5.74 6.52
C LYS A 248 33.47 4.42 5.77
N GLY A 249 32.42 3.89 5.17
CA GLY A 249 32.51 2.65 4.41
C GLY A 249 33.25 2.85 3.08
N LYS A 250 33.86 1.75 2.62
CA LYS A 250 34.42 1.64 1.27
C LYS A 250 33.41 0.98 0.33
N ARG A 251 32.92 1.72 -0.66
CA ARG A 251 32.03 1.23 -1.73
C ARG A 251 32.73 0.20 -2.62
N ALA A 252 31.99 -0.80 -3.10
CA ALA A 252 32.51 -1.70 -4.11
C ALA A 252 32.61 -1.00 -5.48
N PRO A 253 33.59 -1.35 -6.32
CA PRO A 253 33.58 -0.94 -7.72
C PRO A 253 32.23 -1.28 -8.37
N HIS A 254 31.64 -0.33 -9.10
CA HIS A 254 30.37 -0.54 -9.79
C HIS A 254 29.20 -0.95 -8.87
N SER A 255 29.20 -0.58 -7.59
CA SER A 255 28.09 -0.90 -6.66
C SER A 255 27.09 0.24 -6.63
N TRP A 256 25.79 0.06 -6.72
CA TRP A 256 24.85 1.13 -6.37
C TRP A 256 24.84 1.46 -4.87
N GLU A 257 25.17 0.47 -4.04
CA GLU A 257 25.23 0.63 -2.58
C GLU A 257 26.22 1.72 -2.20
N LYS A 258 25.77 2.64 -1.32
CA LYS A 258 26.54 3.85 -1.00
C LYS A 258 27.69 3.58 -0.04
N ALA A 259 27.60 2.54 0.78
CA ALA A 259 28.63 2.18 1.75
C ALA A 259 29.02 3.39 2.64
N GLU A 260 28.02 4.10 3.14
CA GLU A 260 28.19 5.28 4.00
C GLU A 260 28.95 4.95 5.28
N MET A 261 28.65 3.82 5.91
CA MET A 261 29.24 3.38 7.18
C MET A 261 29.85 1.98 7.10
N ASN A 262 30.96 1.78 7.80
CA ASN A 262 31.72 0.54 7.85
C ASN A 262 31.18 -0.38 8.96
N PRO A 263 30.53 -1.51 8.64
CA PRO A 263 29.95 -2.43 9.63
C PRO A 263 30.99 -3.15 10.50
N SER A 264 32.27 -3.11 10.12
CA SER A 264 33.35 -3.78 10.85
C SER A 264 34.00 -2.93 11.92
N VAL A 265 33.69 -1.64 11.96
CA VAL A 265 34.22 -0.71 12.95
C VAL A 265 33.26 -0.67 14.14
N ALA A 266 33.79 -0.89 15.35
CA ALA A 266 32.96 -0.89 16.57
C ALA A 266 32.27 0.46 16.82
N MET A 267 32.93 1.57 16.46
CA MET A 267 32.36 2.92 16.60
C MET A 267 31.10 3.11 15.74
N THR A 268 31.01 2.49 14.56
CA THR A 268 29.80 2.52 13.72
C THR A 268 28.57 2.09 14.51
N TRP A 269 28.67 0.98 15.22
CA TRP A 269 27.53 0.43 15.97
C TRP A 269 27.22 1.24 17.23
N LYS A 270 28.22 1.84 17.89
CA LYS A 270 27.94 2.75 19.01
C LYS A 270 27.17 3.99 18.56
N ILE A 271 27.53 4.56 17.40
CA ILE A 271 26.83 5.69 16.79
C ILE A 271 25.41 5.30 16.38
N MET A 272 25.25 4.14 15.72
CA MET A 272 23.93 3.65 15.31
C MET A 272 23.03 3.30 16.50
N ASP A 273 23.58 2.71 17.56
CA ASP A 273 22.85 2.44 18.80
C ASP A 273 22.29 3.73 19.39
N ALA A 274 23.14 4.77 19.50
CA ALA A 274 22.74 6.09 20.00
C ALA A 274 21.69 6.75 19.08
N PHE A 275 21.85 6.65 17.77
CA PHE A 275 20.90 7.18 16.80
C PHE A 275 19.52 6.54 16.96
N VAL A 276 19.45 5.20 16.98
CA VAL A 276 18.19 4.46 17.10
C VAL A 276 17.53 4.74 18.46
N LYS A 277 18.32 4.79 19.53
CA LYS A 277 17.84 5.13 20.87
C LYS A 277 17.22 6.53 20.88
N GLU A 278 17.94 7.54 20.41
CA GLU A 278 17.46 8.92 20.40
C GLU A 278 16.24 9.10 19.49
N PHE A 279 16.20 8.41 18.35
CA PHE A 279 15.04 8.41 17.45
C PHE A 279 13.78 7.86 18.16
N VAL A 280 13.88 6.71 18.82
CA VAL A 280 12.74 6.07 19.50
C VAL A 280 12.31 6.86 20.74
N GLU A 281 13.27 7.37 21.52
CA GLU A 281 12.97 8.18 22.72
C GLU A 281 12.31 9.50 22.37
N THR A 282 12.80 10.22 21.34
CA THR A 282 12.21 11.50 20.89
C THR A 282 10.79 11.32 20.35
N LEU A 283 10.52 10.20 19.68
CA LEU A 283 9.22 9.94 19.08
C LEU A 283 8.24 9.25 20.06
N HIS A 284 8.68 8.86 21.25
CA HIS A 284 7.83 8.25 22.28
C HIS A 284 7.07 6.99 21.80
N GLY A 285 7.57 6.28 20.78
CA GLY A 285 6.91 5.13 20.18
C GLY A 285 6.77 3.94 21.13
N ASP A 286 5.68 3.17 21.04
CA ASP A 286 5.49 1.94 21.81
C ASP A 286 6.46 0.82 21.36
N GLY A 287 7.08 0.97 20.19
CA GLY A 287 8.08 0.10 19.58
C GLY A 287 8.76 0.79 18.40
N LEU A 288 9.36 0.01 17.51
CA LEU A 288 9.91 0.50 16.24
C LEU A 288 9.51 -0.42 15.10
N ILE A 289 9.09 0.16 13.96
CA ILE A 289 9.08 -0.55 12.67
C ILE A 289 10.30 -0.07 11.88
N THR A 290 11.00 -0.97 11.20
CA THR A 290 12.10 -0.60 10.31
C THR A 290 12.15 -1.46 9.06
N THR A 291 12.78 -0.93 8.01
CA THR A 291 13.12 -1.67 6.79
C THR A 291 14.54 -1.35 6.41
N PHE A 292 15.28 -2.36 5.97
CA PHE A 292 16.64 -2.20 5.48
C PHE A 292 16.60 -2.40 3.96
N TRP A 293 15.95 -1.49 3.21
CA TRP A 293 15.87 -1.51 1.74
C TRP A 293 15.83 -0.11 1.16
N ASP A 294 16.40 0.05 -0.04
CA ASP A 294 16.79 1.28 -0.73
C ASP A 294 17.49 2.25 0.23
N HIS A 295 18.76 2.57 -0.04
CA HIS A 295 19.62 3.33 0.87
C HIS A 295 20.31 2.49 1.95
N TYR A 296 21.07 1.49 1.50
CA TYR A 296 22.03 0.81 2.34
C TYR A 296 23.25 1.71 2.59
N GLY A 297 23.33 2.25 3.80
CA GLY A 297 24.50 2.98 4.26
C GLY A 297 25.51 2.06 4.94
N ILE A 298 25.08 1.07 5.72
CA ILE A 298 25.99 0.28 6.57
C ILE A 298 26.57 -0.92 5.79
N TYR A 299 27.48 -0.66 4.86
CA TYR A 299 28.12 -1.68 4.02
C TYR A 299 29.57 -1.29 3.71
N SER A 300 30.48 -2.26 3.57
CA SER A 300 31.85 -1.94 3.13
C SER A 300 32.59 -3.11 2.47
N GLN A 301 33.47 -2.77 1.52
CA GLN A 301 34.40 -3.66 0.82
C GLN A 301 35.87 -3.44 1.21
N ASP A 302 36.13 -2.86 2.38
CA ASP A 302 37.50 -2.81 2.89
C ASP A 302 37.99 -4.20 3.34
N SER A 303 39.30 -4.34 3.54
CA SER A 303 39.89 -5.63 3.92
C SER A 303 39.35 -6.15 5.25
N LEU A 304 38.99 -5.26 6.17
CA LEU A 304 38.42 -5.62 7.46
C LEU A 304 37.00 -6.20 7.32
N SER A 305 36.14 -5.60 6.50
CA SER A 305 34.79 -6.10 6.24
C SER A 305 34.76 -7.37 5.43
N VAL A 306 35.73 -7.55 4.53
CA VAL A 306 35.96 -8.84 3.87
C VAL A 306 36.37 -9.91 4.90
N ALA A 307 37.32 -9.61 5.79
CA ALA A 307 37.79 -10.55 6.81
C ALA A 307 36.69 -10.95 7.81
N ASN A 308 35.85 -10.00 8.22
CA ASN A 308 34.72 -10.23 9.12
C ASN A 308 33.48 -10.80 8.41
N GLY A 309 33.51 -10.88 7.07
CA GLY A 309 32.38 -11.30 6.26
C GLY A 309 31.21 -10.31 6.22
N LEU A 310 31.34 -9.11 6.78
CA LEU A 310 30.32 -8.05 6.77
C LEU A 310 30.24 -7.31 5.43
N ASN A 311 31.07 -7.71 4.46
CA ASN A 311 30.92 -7.37 3.05
C ASN A 311 29.86 -8.25 2.34
N LYS A 312 29.29 -9.25 3.04
CA LYS A 312 28.18 -10.09 2.56
C LYS A 312 26.87 -9.61 3.16
N PHE A 313 25.87 -9.47 2.30
CA PHE A 313 24.60 -8.84 2.66
C PHE A 313 23.78 -9.61 3.71
N ASP A 314 23.78 -10.94 3.67
CA ASP A 314 23.06 -11.76 4.66
C ASP A 314 23.63 -11.62 6.09
N ASN A 315 24.96 -11.46 6.21
CA ASN A 315 25.63 -11.18 7.48
C ASN A 315 25.35 -9.75 7.98
N GLU A 316 25.39 -8.79 7.07
CA GLU A 316 25.12 -7.38 7.40
C GLU A 316 23.66 -7.21 7.86
N LEU A 317 22.70 -7.77 7.12
CA LEU A 317 21.28 -7.75 7.49
C LEU A 317 21.04 -8.37 8.87
N GLU A 318 21.61 -9.54 9.15
CA GLU A 318 21.53 -10.19 10.46
C GLU A 318 22.07 -9.29 11.57
N LYS A 319 23.24 -8.69 11.35
CA LYS A 319 23.83 -7.76 12.32
C LYS A 319 22.96 -6.53 12.56
N ASN A 320 22.45 -5.88 11.52
CA ASN A 320 21.58 -4.70 11.67
C ASN A 320 20.33 -5.02 12.49
N VAL A 321 19.66 -6.13 12.18
CA VAL A 321 18.48 -6.56 12.92
C VAL A 321 18.82 -6.82 14.40
N TYR A 322 19.96 -7.48 14.66
CA TYR A 322 20.40 -7.78 16.02
C TYR A 322 20.72 -6.52 16.83
N GLU A 323 21.44 -5.56 16.24
CA GLU A 323 21.83 -4.32 16.92
C GLU A 323 20.61 -3.44 17.23
N TYR A 324 19.65 -3.35 16.30
CA TYR A 324 18.37 -2.67 16.55
C TYR A 324 17.59 -3.38 17.65
N TYR A 325 17.51 -4.71 17.61
CA TYR A 325 16.88 -5.48 18.67
C TYR A 325 17.51 -5.20 20.04
N LYS A 326 18.85 -5.15 20.11
CA LYS A 326 19.58 -4.90 21.36
C LYS A 326 19.20 -3.55 21.98
N VAL A 327 19.15 -2.48 21.18
CA VAL A 327 18.71 -1.15 21.62
C VAL A 327 17.27 -1.20 22.13
N LEU A 328 16.35 -1.71 21.32
CA LEU A 328 14.93 -1.74 21.65
C LEU A 328 14.62 -2.64 22.85
N HIS A 329 15.33 -3.76 22.99
CA HIS A 329 15.22 -4.65 24.15
C HIS A 329 15.67 -3.96 25.44
N ALA A 330 16.75 -3.16 25.41
CA ALA A 330 17.18 -2.36 26.56
C ALA A 330 16.15 -1.30 26.96
N LEU A 331 15.34 -0.82 26.00
CA LEU A 331 14.21 0.09 26.22
C LEU A 331 12.89 -0.64 26.56
N HIS A 332 12.90 -1.98 26.65
CA HIS A 332 11.71 -2.81 26.80
C HIS A 332 10.63 -2.60 25.72
N LYS A 333 11.08 -2.30 24.50
CA LYS A 333 10.23 -2.02 23.34
C LYS A 333 10.34 -3.14 22.28
N PRO A 334 9.25 -3.51 21.59
CA PRO A 334 9.25 -4.46 20.49
C PRO A 334 9.85 -3.87 19.21
N LEU A 335 10.43 -4.75 18.39
CA LEU A 335 10.94 -4.45 17.05
C LEU A 335 10.14 -5.22 15.99
N ILE A 336 9.63 -4.49 15.00
CA ILE A 336 9.03 -5.04 13.79
C ILE A 336 9.99 -4.74 12.63
N VAL A 337 10.46 -5.80 11.96
CA VAL A 337 11.33 -5.67 10.79
C VAL A 337 10.56 -6.06 9.54
N ARG A 338 10.45 -5.12 8.60
CA ARG A 338 9.95 -5.41 7.26
C ARG A 338 10.98 -6.26 6.54
N THR A 339 10.56 -7.43 6.09
CA THR A 339 11.38 -8.41 5.36
C THR A 339 11.57 -8.04 3.88
N TRP A 340 11.26 -6.80 3.55
CA TRP A 340 11.51 -6.22 2.26
C TRP A 340 12.96 -5.73 2.26
N SER A 341 13.90 -6.67 2.04
CA SER A 341 15.33 -6.43 1.85
C SER A 341 15.85 -7.27 0.69
N SER A 342 17.03 -6.92 0.18
CA SER A 342 17.54 -7.41 -1.09
C SER A 342 18.57 -8.53 -1.05
N GLY A 343 18.30 -9.62 -1.75
CA GLY A 343 18.96 -10.91 -1.48
C GLY A 343 20.19 -11.20 -2.32
N THR A 344 20.28 -10.66 -3.53
CA THR A 344 21.44 -10.89 -4.40
C THR A 344 21.61 -9.72 -5.35
N SER A 345 22.87 -9.38 -5.59
CA SER A 345 23.27 -8.33 -6.51
C SER A 345 22.83 -8.68 -7.93
N HIS A 346 22.15 -7.77 -8.59
CA HIS A 346 21.83 -7.83 -10.01
C HIS A 346 22.37 -6.59 -10.68
N TRP A 347 22.80 -6.72 -11.92
CA TRP A 347 23.43 -5.61 -12.63
C TRP A 347 22.41 -4.79 -13.41
N VAL A 348 22.46 -3.48 -13.18
CA VAL A 348 21.65 -2.48 -13.85
C VAL A 348 22.53 -1.30 -14.24
N THR A 349 22.45 -0.88 -15.49
CA THR A 349 23.03 0.39 -15.94
C THR A 349 22.22 1.55 -15.39
N LEU A 350 22.83 2.30 -14.47
CA LEU A 350 22.27 3.47 -13.80
C LEU A 350 23.28 4.63 -13.90
N LYS A 351 22.81 5.87 -13.75
CA LYS A 351 23.72 7.01 -13.55
C LYS A 351 24.50 6.81 -12.24
N ASN A 352 25.81 7.00 -12.28
CA ASN A 352 26.64 7.00 -11.09
C ASN A 352 26.62 8.38 -10.40
N ASP A 353 27.38 8.56 -9.32
CA ASP A 353 27.38 9.82 -8.55
C ASP A 353 27.92 11.04 -9.34
N GLN A 354 28.44 10.82 -10.56
CA GLN A 354 28.89 11.85 -11.50
C GLN A 354 27.87 12.08 -12.63
N GLY A 355 26.69 11.44 -12.56
CA GLY A 355 25.66 11.53 -13.59
C GLY A 355 25.93 10.68 -14.85
N LYS A 356 27.01 9.90 -14.90
CA LYS A 356 27.38 9.07 -16.06
C LYS A 356 26.71 7.70 -15.97
N MET A 357 26.18 7.19 -17.09
CA MET A 357 25.65 5.83 -17.16
C MET A 357 26.78 4.79 -16.93
N GLU A 358 26.57 3.93 -15.95
CA GLU A 358 27.52 2.90 -15.52
C GLU A 358 26.74 1.63 -15.19
N HIS A 359 27.25 0.47 -15.60
CA HIS A 359 26.68 -0.82 -15.23
C HIS A 359 27.01 -1.10 -13.77
N GLN A 360 26.03 -0.96 -12.89
CA GLN A 360 26.20 -1.06 -11.45
C GLN A 360 25.45 -2.28 -10.91
N PHE A 361 25.98 -2.99 -9.92
CA PHE A 361 25.21 -3.98 -9.20
C PHE A 361 24.38 -3.31 -8.11
N VAL A 362 23.11 -3.70 -8.01
CA VAL A 362 22.17 -3.31 -6.96
C VAL A 362 21.74 -4.59 -6.26
N HIS A 363 21.59 -4.61 -4.94
CA HIS A 363 20.86 -5.72 -4.34
C HIS A 363 19.37 -5.53 -4.68
N ALA A 364 18.77 -6.42 -5.48
CA ALA A 364 17.30 -6.48 -5.67
C ALA A 364 16.66 -7.33 -4.57
N PRO A 365 15.40 -7.06 -4.18
CA PRO A 365 14.68 -7.91 -3.24
C PRO A 365 14.80 -9.38 -3.67
N GLY A 366 15.05 -10.28 -2.72
CA GLY A 366 15.16 -11.71 -3.04
C GLY A 366 13.83 -12.22 -3.58
N TYR A 367 13.76 -12.50 -4.86
CA TYR A 367 12.55 -12.92 -5.57
C TYR A 367 12.78 -14.22 -6.37
N GLY A 368 13.86 -14.96 -6.06
CA GLY A 368 14.28 -16.18 -6.76
C GLY A 368 15.17 -15.92 -7.99
N GLY A 369 15.67 -17.00 -8.61
CA GLY A 369 16.57 -16.89 -9.77
C GLY A 369 17.90 -16.22 -9.40
N PHE A 370 18.33 -15.22 -10.19
CA PHE A 370 19.56 -14.46 -9.93
C PHE A 370 19.51 -13.60 -8.65
N SER A 371 18.32 -13.31 -8.11
CA SER A 371 18.14 -12.54 -6.87
C SER A 371 18.25 -13.38 -5.58
N GLY A 372 18.53 -14.69 -5.70
CA GLY A 372 18.58 -15.62 -4.59
C GLY A 372 17.21 -15.94 -3.98
N SER A 373 17.16 -16.87 -3.01
CA SER A 373 15.91 -17.17 -2.30
C SER A 373 15.74 -16.29 -1.07
N ARG A 374 14.51 -15.88 -0.73
CA ARG A 374 14.26 -15.14 0.52
C ARG A 374 14.67 -15.91 1.77
N LEU A 375 14.54 -17.23 1.75
CA LEU A 375 14.96 -18.09 2.87
C LEU A 375 16.47 -18.11 3.03
N HIS A 376 17.22 -17.97 1.93
CA HIS A 376 18.67 -17.83 2.01
C HIS A 376 19.03 -16.48 2.63
N LEU A 377 18.44 -15.39 2.14
CA LEU A 377 18.68 -14.04 2.66
C LEU A 377 18.33 -13.92 4.16
N TRP A 378 17.09 -14.25 4.51
CA TRP A 378 16.56 -14.08 5.86
C TRP A 378 16.89 -15.25 6.78
N GLY A 379 17.56 -16.29 6.28
CA GLY A 379 17.82 -17.53 7.02
C GLY A 379 18.64 -17.30 8.29
N LYS A 380 19.63 -16.41 8.23
CA LYS A 380 20.44 -16.03 9.39
C LYS A 380 19.63 -15.26 10.42
N VAL A 381 18.88 -14.24 10.00
CA VAL A 381 17.96 -13.51 10.88
C VAL A 381 17.01 -14.48 11.58
N ILE A 382 16.36 -15.40 10.85
CA ILE A 382 15.40 -16.37 11.40
C ILE A 382 16.06 -17.31 12.44
N LYS A 383 17.32 -17.68 12.20
CA LYS A 383 18.04 -18.62 13.04
C LYS A 383 18.61 -17.94 14.30
N ASP A 384 19.31 -16.84 14.09
CA ASP A 384 20.29 -16.30 15.03
C ASP A 384 19.72 -15.11 15.84
N VAL A 385 18.72 -14.39 15.32
CA VAL A 385 18.08 -13.26 16.03
C VAL A 385 17.06 -13.77 17.07
N PRO A 386 16.84 -13.02 18.18
CA PRO A 386 15.85 -13.39 19.19
C PRO A 386 14.40 -13.51 18.67
N PRO A 387 13.64 -14.54 19.13
CA PRO A 387 12.29 -14.85 18.63
C PRO A 387 11.25 -13.73 18.78
N SER A 388 11.49 -12.76 19.66
CA SER A 388 10.58 -11.64 19.92
C SER A 388 10.55 -10.60 18.80
N VAL A 389 11.52 -10.62 17.88
CA VAL A 389 11.49 -9.77 16.68
C VAL A 389 10.37 -10.25 15.75
N VAL A 390 9.49 -9.32 15.37
CA VAL A 390 8.36 -9.59 14.47
C VAL A 390 8.81 -9.37 13.03
N LEU A 391 8.53 -10.32 12.15
CA LEU A 391 8.89 -10.23 10.73
C LEU A 391 7.65 -9.86 9.89
N GLN A 392 7.63 -8.64 9.39
CA GLN A 392 6.56 -8.13 8.51
C GLN A 392 6.90 -8.42 7.05
N THR A 393 6.06 -9.15 6.34
CA THR A 393 6.36 -9.67 5.00
C THR A 393 5.28 -9.28 4.02
N LYS A 394 5.64 -8.53 2.96
CA LYS A 394 4.73 -8.27 1.83
C LYS A 394 4.09 -9.59 1.36
N VAL A 395 2.78 -9.59 1.13
CA VAL A 395 2.05 -10.75 0.60
C VAL A 395 2.55 -11.17 -0.78
N TYR A 396 3.12 -10.20 -1.50
CA TYR A 396 3.69 -10.34 -2.83
C TYR A 396 5.16 -10.79 -2.78
N PHE A 397 5.53 -11.67 -3.71
CA PHE A 397 6.90 -12.09 -3.99
C PHE A 397 7.61 -11.16 -4.98
N SER A 398 7.09 -9.95 -5.17
CA SER A 398 7.64 -8.84 -5.95
C SER A 398 7.29 -7.53 -5.23
N ASP A 399 7.69 -6.39 -5.77
CA ASP A 399 7.35 -5.08 -5.18
C ASP A 399 5.93 -4.68 -5.58
N CYS A 400 4.94 -5.30 -4.94
CA CYS A 400 3.52 -4.98 -5.08
C CYS A 400 2.94 -5.01 -6.50
N PHE A 401 3.61 -5.65 -7.46
CA PHE A 401 3.08 -5.80 -8.82
C PHE A 401 1.70 -6.46 -8.82
N PRO A 402 0.80 -6.02 -9.71
CA PRO A 402 -0.46 -6.70 -9.91
C PRO A 402 -0.19 -8.14 -10.38
N ASN A 403 -1.05 -9.08 -9.95
CA ASN A 403 -0.82 -10.52 -10.07
C ASN A 403 0.61 -10.93 -9.67
N ALA A 404 1.10 -10.56 -8.49
CA ALA A 404 2.38 -11.07 -8.00
C ALA A 404 2.24 -12.52 -7.51
N ARG A 405 3.33 -13.29 -7.50
CA ARG A 405 3.32 -14.60 -6.82
C ARG A 405 3.16 -14.39 -5.31
N PHE A 406 2.48 -15.31 -4.63
CA PHE A 406 2.46 -15.33 -3.17
C PHE A 406 3.86 -15.48 -2.58
N ASN A 407 4.15 -14.72 -1.52
CA ASN A 407 5.47 -14.65 -0.94
C ASN A 407 5.87 -15.94 -0.21
N THR A 408 6.98 -16.56 -0.62
CA THR A 408 7.38 -17.87 -0.09
C THR A 408 7.98 -17.82 1.32
N LEU A 409 8.21 -16.63 1.90
CA LEU A 409 8.70 -16.47 3.27
C LEU A 409 7.56 -16.58 4.32
N ILE A 410 6.32 -16.37 3.90
CA ILE A 410 5.14 -16.47 4.76
C ILE A 410 4.97 -17.93 5.22
N GLY A 411 4.82 -18.13 6.53
CA GLY A 411 4.78 -19.45 7.17
C GLY A 411 6.15 -20.11 7.37
N LYS A 412 7.27 -19.42 7.07
CA LYS A 412 8.63 -20.01 7.10
C LYS A 412 9.65 -19.23 7.93
N THR A 413 9.19 -18.45 8.90
CA THR A 413 10.06 -17.65 9.80
C THR A 413 10.37 -18.35 11.12
N GLY A 414 10.11 -19.66 11.22
CA GLY A 414 10.36 -20.44 12.42
C GLY A 414 9.63 -19.89 13.64
N LYS A 415 10.39 -19.45 14.65
CA LYS A 415 9.91 -18.97 15.95
C LYS A 415 9.39 -17.52 15.94
N HIS A 416 9.66 -16.76 14.88
CA HIS A 416 9.31 -15.34 14.83
C HIS A 416 7.83 -15.14 14.51
N PRO A 417 7.12 -14.26 15.24
CA PRO A 417 5.81 -13.79 14.83
C PRO A 417 5.86 -13.15 13.44
N GLN A 418 4.80 -13.32 12.66
CA GLN A 418 4.69 -12.75 11.31
C GLN A 418 3.52 -11.78 11.21
N ILE A 419 3.76 -10.70 10.46
CA ILE A 419 2.73 -9.80 9.96
C ILE A 419 2.78 -9.89 8.43
N VAL A 420 1.64 -10.10 7.75
CA VAL A 420 1.59 -10.11 6.28
C VAL A 420 1.12 -8.76 5.78
N GLU A 421 1.96 -8.09 4.99
CA GLU A 421 1.74 -6.73 4.53
C GLU A 421 1.06 -6.69 3.16
N TYR A 422 -0.02 -5.91 3.08
CA TYR A 422 -0.80 -5.64 1.88
C TYR A 422 -0.62 -4.17 1.50
N GLN A 423 -0.36 -3.90 0.23
CA GLN A 423 -0.52 -2.56 -0.31
C GLN A 423 -1.94 -2.40 -0.83
N ILE A 424 -2.62 -1.34 -0.39
CA ILE A 424 -4.06 -1.17 -0.58
C ILE A 424 -4.39 -0.35 -1.82
N VAL A 425 -3.69 0.77 -2.02
CA VAL A 425 -3.78 1.58 -3.24
C VAL A 425 -2.44 1.64 -3.94
N GLY A 426 -2.50 1.41 -5.24
CA GLY A 426 -1.38 0.78 -5.92
C GLY A 426 -0.51 1.76 -6.67
N GLN A 427 0.68 1.96 -6.13
CA GLN A 427 1.85 2.47 -6.85
C GLN A 427 2.00 1.81 -8.24
N THR A 428 1.72 0.50 -8.30
CA THR A 428 1.91 -0.42 -9.44
C THR A 428 0.62 -0.73 -10.23
N THR A 429 -0.53 -0.17 -9.84
CA THR A 429 -1.84 -0.51 -10.41
C THR A 429 -2.57 0.71 -10.97
N GLY A 430 -1.83 1.70 -11.48
CA GLY A 430 -2.38 2.95 -11.99
C GLY A 430 -2.48 4.07 -10.94
N ARG A 431 -1.73 3.95 -9.84
CA ARG A 431 -1.76 4.87 -8.69
C ARG A 431 -3.16 4.89 -8.07
N TYR A 432 -3.67 6.08 -7.77
CA TYR A 432 -4.98 6.31 -7.18
C TYR A 432 -6.01 6.70 -8.25
N TYR A 433 -5.55 6.89 -9.50
CA TYR A 433 -6.35 7.45 -10.58
C TYR A 433 -7.22 6.40 -11.26
N LEU A 434 -6.62 5.23 -11.58
CA LEU A 434 -7.31 4.20 -12.34
C LEU A 434 -8.16 3.30 -11.43
N PRO A 435 -9.29 2.79 -11.92
CA PRO A 435 -9.99 1.67 -11.28
C PRO A 435 -9.08 0.44 -11.20
N ALA A 436 -8.84 -0.03 -9.97
CA ALA A 436 -7.94 -1.15 -9.68
C ALA A 436 -8.40 -1.88 -8.41
N ALA A 437 -9.59 -2.49 -8.47
CA ALA A 437 -10.07 -3.33 -7.39
C ALA A 437 -9.21 -4.61 -7.26
N ASN A 438 -9.04 -5.12 -6.04
CA ASN A 438 -8.26 -6.34 -5.78
C ASN A 438 -8.91 -7.28 -4.73
N VAL A 439 -10.24 -7.34 -4.69
CA VAL A 439 -10.99 -8.05 -3.64
C VAL A 439 -10.72 -9.55 -3.70
N GLU A 440 -10.75 -10.14 -4.89
CA GLU A 440 -10.58 -11.56 -5.12
C GLU A 440 -9.12 -11.99 -4.86
N ASN A 441 -8.12 -11.22 -5.29
CA ASN A 441 -6.74 -11.47 -4.89
C ASN A 441 -6.54 -11.31 -3.37
N THR A 442 -7.20 -10.33 -2.73
CA THR A 442 -7.12 -10.17 -1.27
C THR A 442 -7.74 -11.37 -0.55
N GLU A 443 -8.87 -11.88 -1.02
CA GLU A 443 -9.49 -13.12 -0.50
C GLU A 443 -8.49 -14.29 -0.53
N GLU A 444 -8.01 -14.65 -1.73
CA GLU A 444 -7.15 -15.83 -1.93
C GLU A 444 -5.91 -15.74 -1.05
N THR A 445 -5.29 -14.56 -1.03
CA THR A 445 -4.02 -14.36 -0.33
C THR A 445 -4.20 -14.23 1.18
N MET A 446 -5.29 -13.63 1.68
CA MET A 446 -5.57 -13.56 3.12
C MET A 446 -5.94 -14.93 3.70
N GLU A 447 -6.76 -15.69 2.98
CA GLU A 447 -7.11 -17.05 3.39
C GLU A 447 -5.85 -17.94 3.45
N ARG A 448 -4.99 -17.81 2.43
CA ARG A 448 -3.70 -18.51 2.40
C ARG A 448 -2.75 -18.05 3.51
N ALA A 449 -2.64 -16.75 3.78
CA ALA A 449 -1.85 -16.22 4.87
C ALA A 449 -2.33 -16.78 6.21
N TYR A 450 -3.64 -16.76 6.46
CA TYR A 450 -4.24 -17.30 7.68
C TYR A 450 -3.92 -18.79 7.88
N ARG A 451 -4.01 -19.61 6.82
CA ARG A 451 -3.63 -21.04 6.89
C ARG A 451 -2.16 -21.25 7.29
N LEU A 452 -1.27 -20.33 6.90
CA LEU A 452 0.17 -20.46 7.11
C LEU A 452 0.65 -19.90 8.46
N ILE A 453 0.09 -18.77 8.92
CA ILE A 453 0.56 -18.09 10.15
C ILE A 453 -0.41 -18.23 11.32
N GLY A 454 -1.65 -18.67 11.05
CA GLY A 454 -2.70 -18.86 12.05
C GLY A 454 -3.17 -17.56 12.72
N SER A 455 -4.05 -17.72 13.71
CA SER A 455 -4.67 -16.59 14.40
C SER A 455 -3.71 -15.75 15.26
N LYS A 456 -2.56 -16.32 15.62
CA LYS A 456 -1.51 -15.60 16.37
C LYS A 456 -0.69 -14.64 15.50
N GLY A 457 -0.75 -14.79 14.18
CA GLY A 457 -0.11 -13.86 13.24
C GLY A 457 -0.85 -12.54 13.10
N GLY A 458 -0.31 -11.68 12.24
CA GLY A 458 -0.87 -10.38 11.93
C GLY A 458 -0.98 -10.09 10.44
N VAL A 459 -1.69 -9.02 10.13
CA VAL A 459 -1.79 -8.45 8.79
C VAL A 459 -1.64 -6.93 8.85
N CYS A 460 -0.96 -6.36 7.87
CA CYS A 460 -0.70 -4.94 7.76
C CYS A 460 -1.40 -4.40 6.51
N ALA A 461 -2.06 -3.24 6.63
CA ALA A 461 -2.49 -2.45 5.49
C ALA A 461 -1.57 -1.24 5.30
N PHE A 462 -0.85 -1.21 4.19
CA PHE A 462 0.01 -0.11 3.77
C PHE A 462 -0.72 0.68 2.68
N TRP A 463 -0.93 1.98 2.87
CA TRP A 463 -1.75 2.78 1.95
C TRP A 463 -1.13 2.77 0.56
N GLY A 464 0.18 3.04 0.43
CA GLY A 464 0.93 2.92 -0.81
C GLY A 464 2.05 3.96 -0.89
N GLY A 465 3.16 3.65 -1.58
CA GLY A 465 4.39 4.46 -1.55
C GLY A 465 4.35 5.76 -2.34
N THR A 466 3.19 6.17 -2.86
CA THR A 466 3.03 7.36 -3.71
C THR A 466 2.09 8.37 -3.06
N SER A 467 2.37 8.79 -1.82
CA SER A 467 1.57 9.74 -1.02
C SER A 467 0.89 10.82 -1.86
N GLN A 468 -0.42 10.75 -2.03
CA GLN A 468 -1.19 11.79 -2.72
C GLN A 468 -1.56 12.87 -1.73
N VAL A 469 -1.29 14.12 -2.09
CA VAL A 469 -1.77 15.26 -1.31
C VAL A 469 -3.29 15.23 -1.33
N HIS A 470 -3.92 15.63 -0.22
CA HIS A 470 -5.37 15.86 -0.18
C HIS A 470 -6.25 14.62 -0.46
N TYR A 471 -5.68 13.41 -0.47
CA TYR A 471 -6.39 12.17 -0.78
C TYR A 471 -6.96 11.49 0.48
N ASN A 472 -8.22 11.07 0.41
CA ASN A 472 -8.88 10.25 1.44
C ASN A 472 -9.34 8.91 0.84
N LEU A 473 -8.66 7.84 1.25
CA LEU A 473 -8.93 6.46 0.81
C LEU A 473 -10.35 5.97 1.16
N PHE A 474 -10.90 6.39 2.30
CA PHE A 474 -12.24 5.98 2.73
C PHE A 474 -13.37 6.62 1.91
N LYS A 475 -13.05 7.71 1.20
CA LYS A 475 -13.97 8.40 0.30
C LYS A 475 -13.80 8.00 -1.16
N ASP A 476 -12.75 7.24 -1.50
CA ASP A 476 -12.54 6.76 -2.87
C ASP A 476 -13.62 5.77 -3.26
N ILE A 477 -14.56 6.22 -4.09
CA ILE A 477 -15.70 5.41 -4.52
C ILE A 477 -15.27 4.26 -5.44
N VAL A 478 -14.07 4.27 -6.01
CA VAL A 478 -13.59 3.21 -6.92
C VAL A 478 -12.67 2.24 -6.20
N ASN A 479 -11.58 2.74 -5.60
CA ASN A 479 -10.53 1.91 -5.02
C ASN A 479 -10.69 1.72 -3.50
N GLY A 480 -11.61 2.43 -2.84
CA GLY A 480 -11.90 2.26 -1.41
C GLY A 480 -12.43 0.86 -1.05
N ILE A 481 -12.88 0.08 -2.04
CA ILE A 481 -13.22 -1.34 -1.83
C ILE A 481 -12.02 -2.15 -1.35
N ASN A 482 -10.79 -1.82 -1.76
CA ASN A 482 -9.60 -2.59 -1.41
C ASN A 482 -9.33 -2.54 0.10
N ILE A 483 -9.46 -1.35 0.72
CA ILE A 483 -9.30 -1.23 2.17
C ILE A 483 -10.45 -1.90 2.92
N TYR A 484 -11.66 -1.82 2.37
CA TYR A 484 -12.84 -2.45 2.93
C TYR A 484 -12.72 -3.99 2.91
N ALA A 485 -12.24 -4.56 1.80
CA ALA A 485 -11.96 -5.98 1.67
C ALA A 485 -10.86 -6.44 2.65
N TRP A 486 -9.75 -5.70 2.74
CA TRP A 486 -8.70 -5.99 3.72
C TRP A 486 -9.26 -6.02 5.15
N ARG A 487 -10.09 -5.03 5.50
CA ARG A 487 -10.75 -4.94 6.80
C ARG A 487 -11.59 -6.20 7.05
N GLU A 488 -12.51 -6.53 6.16
CA GLU A 488 -13.40 -7.69 6.35
C GLU A 488 -12.63 -9.01 6.43
N TYR A 489 -11.65 -9.25 5.55
CA TYR A 489 -10.85 -10.48 5.57
C TYR A 489 -9.86 -10.56 6.74
N SER A 490 -9.39 -9.43 7.28
CA SER A 490 -8.59 -9.43 8.52
C SER A 490 -9.41 -9.85 9.74
N TRP A 491 -10.73 -9.68 9.68
CA TRP A 491 -11.65 -10.12 10.72
C TRP A 491 -12.14 -11.55 10.50
N ASP A 492 -12.49 -11.90 9.26
CA ASP A 492 -12.89 -13.24 8.88
C ASP A 492 -12.40 -13.56 7.45
N PRO A 493 -11.31 -14.33 7.30
CA PRO A 493 -10.77 -14.75 6.02
C PRO A 493 -11.72 -15.61 5.18
N LYS A 494 -12.87 -16.03 5.73
CA LYS A 494 -13.91 -16.79 5.03
C LYS A 494 -15.14 -15.97 4.67
N THR A 495 -15.06 -14.65 4.83
CA THR A 495 -16.16 -13.76 4.45
C THR A 495 -16.47 -13.93 2.96
N ASN A 496 -17.75 -14.03 2.59
CA ASN A 496 -18.14 -14.11 1.18
C ASN A 496 -17.79 -12.79 0.45
N PRO A 497 -17.02 -12.83 -0.66
CA PRO A 497 -16.70 -11.66 -1.48
C PRO A 497 -17.91 -10.85 -1.91
N ASP A 498 -19.01 -11.48 -2.30
CA ASP A 498 -20.21 -10.78 -2.76
C ASP A 498 -20.85 -9.96 -1.62
N LYS A 499 -20.74 -10.44 -0.39
CA LYS A 499 -21.18 -9.67 0.79
C LYS A 499 -20.28 -8.45 0.99
N ILE A 500 -18.97 -8.58 0.81
CA ILE A 500 -18.02 -7.46 0.92
C ILE A 500 -18.35 -6.41 -0.12
N TRP A 501 -18.46 -6.82 -1.39
CA TRP A 501 -18.81 -5.95 -2.51
C TRP A 501 -20.11 -5.19 -2.26
N MET A 502 -21.19 -5.88 -1.91
CA MET A 502 -22.49 -5.23 -1.71
C MET A 502 -22.57 -4.38 -0.45
N SER A 503 -21.92 -4.80 0.65
CA SER A 503 -21.92 -4.03 1.91
C SER A 503 -21.14 -2.72 1.77
N TRP A 504 -20.14 -2.67 0.89
CA TRP A 504 -19.43 -1.45 0.53
C TRP A 504 -20.16 -0.61 -0.52
N ALA A 505 -20.66 -1.24 -1.59
CA ALA A 505 -21.21 -0.54 -2.73
C ALA A 505 -22.59 0.07 -2.46
N VAL A 506 -23.47 -0.60 -1.72
CA VAL A 506 -24.85 -0.11 -1.50
C VAL A 506 -24.89 1.24 -0.78
N PRO A 507 -24.13 1.48 0.31
CA PRO A 507 -24.07 2.81 0.94
C PRO A 507 -23.55 3.92 0.03
N ILE A 508 -22.73 3.59 -0.98
CA ILE A 508 -22.10 4.57 -1.87
C ILE A 508 -23.00 4.85 -3.08
N TYR A 509 -23.52 3.81 -3.72
CA TYR A 509 -24.20 3.90 -5.02
C TYR A 509 -25.72 3.70 -4.92
N GLY A 510 -26.23 3.20 -3.81
CA GLY A 510 -27.61 2.78 -3.65
C GLY A 510 -27.89 1.39 -4.22
N GLU A 511 -28.99 0.78 -3.77
CA GLU A 511 -29.33 -0.63 -4.07
C GLU A 511 -29.47 -0.93 -5.57
N LYS A 512 -29.91 0.05 -6.38
CA LYS A 512 -30.15 -0.13 -7.81
C LYS A 512 -28.89 -0.01 -8.66
N ALA A 513 -27.99 0.91 -8.32
CA ALA A 513 -26.75 1.13 -9.07
C ALA A 513 -25.65 0.13 -8.67
N ALA A 514 -25.58 -0.24 -7.39
CA ALA A 514 -24.51 -1.03 -6.82
C ALA A 514 -24.21 -2.33 -7.59
N PRO A 515 -25.18 -3.18 -7.99
CA PRO A 515 -24.88 -4.41 -8.73
C PRO A 515 -24.14 -4.17 -10.06
N TYR A 516 -24.51 -3.11 -10.77
CA TYR A 516 -23.86 -2.77 -12.05
C TYR A 516 -22.44 -2.24 -11.82
N ILE A 517 -22.26 -1.35 -10.85
CA ILE A 517 -20.93 -0.81 -10.52
C ILE A 517 -20.00 -1.91 -10.00
N VAL A 518 -20.48 -2.79 -9.12
CA VAL A 518 -19.70 -3.96 -8.65
C VAL A 518 -19.25 -4.81 -9.84
N THR A 519 -20.14 -5.09 -10.79
CA THR A 519 -19.79 -5.88 -11.98
C THR A 519 -18.71 -5.20 -12.81
N ALA A 520 -18.79 -3.89 -13.01
CA ALA A 520 -17.74 -3.13 -13.69
C ALA A 520 -16.41 -3.14 -12.93
N LEU A 521 -16.43 -2.94 -11.61
CA LEU A 521 -15.20 -2.87 -10.81
C LEU A 521 -14.51 -4.24 -10.65
N LYS A 522 -15.25 -5.35 -10.61
CA LYS A 522 -14.66 -6.70 -10.65
C LYS A 522 -13.80 -6.94 -11.90
N LEU A 523 -14.20 -6.38 -13.05
CA LEU A 523 -13.40 -6.46 -14.29
C LEU A 523 -12.07 -5.70 -14.18
N SER A 524 -12.01 -4.65 -13.35
CA SER A 524 -10.83 -3.79 -13.22
C SER A 524 -9.60 -4.53 -12.71
N GLU A 525 -9.75 -5.54 -11.85
CA GLU A 525 -8.62 -6.33 -11.33
C GLU A 525 -7.86 -7.03 -12.47
N THR A 526 -8.57 -7.80 -13.30
CA THR A 526 -7.98 -8.51 -14.43
C THR A 526 -7.48 -7.56 -15.52
N VAL A 527 -8.17 -6.44 -15.73
CA VAL A 527 -7.74 -5.39 -16.66
C VAL A 527 -6.38 -4.84 -16.24
N VAL A 528 -6.22 -4.45 -14.98
CA VAL A 528 -5.01 -3.81 -14.46
C VAL A 528 -3.85 -4.80 -14.32
N ASP A 529 -4.14 -6.04 -13.94
CA ASP A 529 -3.18 -7.16 -13.99
C ASP A 529 -2.58 -7.31 -15.38
N ASN A 530 -3.43 -7.42 -16.41
CA ASN A 530 -2.95 -7.63 -17.77
C ASN A 530 -2.39 -6.35 -18.41
N LEU A 531 -2.76 -5.17 -17.90
CA LEU A 531 -2.24 -3.88 -18.34
C LEU A 531 -0.78 -3.67 -17.89
N PHE A 532 -0.53 -3.83 -16.59
CA PHE A 532 0.77 -3.57 -15.95
C PHE A 532 1.57 -4.85 -15.64
N SER A 533 1.13 -6.01 -16.11
CA SER A 533 1.91 -7.24 -16.10
C SER A 533 1.70 -8.03 -17.39
N THR A 534 2.12 -7.47 -18.53
CA THR A 534 2.01 -8.11 -19.85
C THR A 534 2.59 -9.53 -19.84
N LEU A 535 1.77 -10.55 -20.12
CA LEU A 535 2.12 -11.97 -20.00
C LEU A 535 2.70 -12.37 -18.62
N GLY A 536 2.35 -11.62 -17.57
CA GLY A 536 2.87 -11.73 -16.21
C GLY A 536 4.28 -11.17 -16.00
N LEU A 537 4.85 -10.41 -16.93
CA LEU A 537 6.17 -9.79 -16.81
C LEU A 537 6.09 -8.37 -16.26
N GLY A 538 7.10 -7.94 -15.53
CA GLY A 538 7.09 -6.65 -14.83
C GLY A 538 6.95 -5.44 -15.74
N TYR A 539 6.46 -4.37 -15.12
CA TYR A 539 6.26 -3.04 -15.68
C TYR A 539 6.88 -1.99 -14.74
N ASP A 540 6.67 -0.69 -14.96
CA ASP A 540 7.24 0.33 -14.07
C ASP A 540 6.55 0.30 -12.70
N THR A 541 7.34 0.42 -11.62
CA THR A 541 6.83 0.32 -10.24
C THR A 541 5.83 1.40 -9.88
N ASN A 542 5.88 2.56 -10.54
CA ASN A 542 4.94 3.67 -10.35
C ASN A 542 3.86 3.73 -11.44
N SER A 543 3.65 2.61 -12.16
CA SER A 543 2.71 2.46 -13.28
C SER A 543 3.01 3.37 -14.48
N ASN A 544 4.20 3.96 -14.55
CA ASN A 544 4.55 4.84 -15.65
C ASN A 544 4.79 4.08 -16.95
N PHE A 545 4.57 4.74 -18.08
CA PHE A 545 5.14 4.27 -19.33
C PHE A 545 6.68 4.27 -19.25
N PRO A 546 7.34 3.13 -19.55
CA PRO A 546 8.79 3.11 -19.65
C PRO A 546 9.22 4.06 -20.77
N SER A 547 10.27 4.85 -20.54
CA SER A 547 10.73 5.87 -21.49
C SER A 547 11.69 5.36 -22.56
N THR A 548 12.30 4.19 -22.35
CA THR A 548 13.32 3.62 -23.25
C THR A 548 13.21 2.09 -23.35
N ILE A 549 13.70 1.54 -24.46
CA ILE A 549 13.81 0.08 -24.70
C ILE A 549 14.64 -0.56 -23.58
N TYR A 550 15.74 0.09 -23.21
CA TYR A 550 16.62 -0.37 -22.14
C TYR A 550 15.87 -0.50 -20.80
N ARG A 551 15.15 0.55 -20.39
CA ARG A 551 14.34 0.51 -19.17
C ARG A 551 13.29 -0.59 -19.25
N ARG A 552 12.60 -0.74 -20.40
CA ARG A 552 11.59 -1.79 -20.58
C ARG A 552 12.18 -3.19 -20.42
N GLU A 553 13.36 -3.48 -20.99
CA GLU A 553 14.06 -4.77 -20.84
C GLU A 553 14.43 -5.05 -19.37
N VAL A 554 14.90 -4.05 -18.62
CA VAL A 554 15.17 -4.19 -17.18
C VAL A 554 13.87 -4.54 -16.42
N LEU A 555 12.77 -3.87 -16.74
CA LEU A 555 11.48 -4.08 -16.07
C LEU A 555 10.89 -5.48 -16.31
N LEU A 556 11.15 -6.11 -17.47
CA LEU A 556 10.74 -7.50 -17.71
C LEU A 556 11.32 -8.48 -16.68
N MET A 557 12.48 -8.15 -16.12
CA MET A 557 13.14 -8.97 -15.10
C MET A 557 12.63 -8.69 -13.68
N TYR A 558 11.93 -7.56 -13.47
CA TYR A 558 11.62 -7.03 -12.14
C TYR A 558 10.62 -7.88 -11.34
N THR A 559 9.60 -8.47 -11.98
CA THR A 559 8.68 -9.41 -11.30
C THR A 559 9.32 -10.77 -10.99
N ASN A 560 10.55 -11.01 -11.46
CA ASN A 560 11.27 -12.25 -11.26
C ASN A 560 10.48 -13.50 -11.67
N ARG A 561 9.62 -13.37 -12.69
CA ARG A 561 8.97 -14.54 -13.31
C ARG A 561 9.78 -15.08 -14.48
N TYR A 562 10.64 -14.27 -15.10
CA TYR A 562 11.42 -14.63 -16.30
C TYR A 562 12.30 -15.89 -16.15
N TYR A 563 12.69 -16.28 -14.93
CA TYR A 563 13.46 -17.52 -14.73
C TYR A 563 12.60 -18.78 -14.81
N LEU A 564 11.29 -18.68 -14.61
CA LEU A 564 10.37 -19.79 -14.70
C LEU A 564 10.16 -20.19 -16.18
N PRO A 565 10.15 -21.49 -16.52
CA PRO A 565 10.11 -21.95 -17.93
C PRO A 565 8.99 -21.33 -18.77
N LYS A 566 7.77 -21.24 -18.22
CA LYS A 566 6.60 -20.63 -18.88
C LYS A 566 6.88 -19.19 -19.33
N TYR A 567 7.37 -18.35 -18.43
CA TYR A 567 7.59 -16.93 -18.70
C TYR A 567 8.85 -16.69 -19.53
N ARG A 568 9.88 -17.55 -19.40
CA ARG A 568 11.02 -17.55 -20.32
C ARG A 568 10.58 -17.82 -21.76
N ALA A 569 9.62 -18.72 -21.98
CA ALA A 569 9.08 -18.99 -23.30
C ALA A 569 8.37 -17.76 -23.90
N TYR A 570 7.67 -16.97 -23.08
CA TYR A 570 7.01 -15.71 -23.51
C TYR A 570 7.98 -14.60 -23.91
N LEU A 571 9.23 -14.69 -23.45
CA LEU A 571 10.30 -13.77 -23.83
C LEU A 571 10.99 -14.15 -25.15
N LYS A 572 10.67 -15.30 -25.76
CA LYS A 572 11.24 -15.64 -27.08
C LYS A 572 10.76 -14.63 -28.14
N PRO A 573 11.65 -14.12 -29.00
CA PRO A 573 11.31 -13.12 -30.02
C PRO A 573 10.63 -13.80 -31.21
N THR A 574 9.34 -14.16 -31.08
CA THR A 574 8.57 -14.91 -32.09
C THR A 574 7.28 -14.17 -32.45
N LEU A 575 6.77 -14.37 -33.66
CA LEU A 575 5.45 -13.87 -34.06
C LEU A 575 4.32 -14.46 -33.20
N GLU A 576 4.47 -15.70 -32.73
CA GLU A 576 3.52 -16.32 -31.80
C GLU A 576 3.39 -15.49 -30.52
N ASN A 577 4.51 -15.07 -29.93
CA ASN A 577 4.49 -14.24 -28.72
C ASN A 577 3.96 -12.81 -29.00
N VAL A 578 4.20 -12.25 -30.19
CA VAL A 578 3.56 -10.99 -30.60
C VAL A 578 2.03 -11.13 -30.59
N GLU A 579 1.49 -12.21 -31.17
CA GLU A 579 0.04 -12.44 -31.19
C GLU A 579 -0.53 -12.78 -29.81
N ARG A 580 0.25 -13.43 -28.93
CA ARG A 580 -0.14 -13.63 -27.52
C ARG A 580 -0.35 -12.30 -26.79
N VAL A 581 0.62 -11.37 -26.88
CA VAL A 581 0.49 -10.03 -26.28
C VAL A 581 -0.71 -9.30 -26.88
N LYS A 582 -0.84 -9.30 -28.20
CA LYS A 582 -1.97 -8.65 -28.88
C LYS A 582 -3.32 -9.20 -28.45
N LYS A 583 -3.44 -10.53 -28.25
CA LYS A 583 -4.67 -11.16 -27.76
C LYS A 583 -5.00 -10.72 -26.34
N GLU A 584 -4.01 -10.71 -25.44
CA GLU A 584 -4.16 -10.25 -24.05
C GLU A 584 -4.62 -8.79 -24.02
N LYS A 585 -3.93 -7.89 -24.74
CA LYS A 585 -4.27 -6.45 -24.76
C LYS A 585 -5.62 -6.16 -25.45
N ASN A 586 -6.00 -6.96 -26.44
CA ASN A 586 -7.35 -6.87 -27.00
C ASN A 586 -8.43 -7.36 -26.04
N GLN A 587 -8.13 -8.33 -25.16
CA GLN A 587 -9.07 -8.72 -24.10
C GLN A 587 -9.24 -7.60 -23.09
N VAL A 588 -8.15 -6.96 -22.66
CA VAL A 588 -8.19 -5.78 -21.77
C VAL A 588 -9.12 -4.69 -22.31
N LEU A 589 -9.02 -4.34 -23.59
CA LEU A 589 -9.91 -3.34 -24.18
C LEU A 589 -11.38 -3.78 -24.22
N ARG A 590 -11.65 -5.07 -24.47
CA ARG A 590 -13.03 -5.60 -24.42
C ARG A 590 -13.62 -5.55 -23.03
N ASP A 591 -12.82 -5.91 -22.02
CA ASP A 591 -13.26 -5.88 -20.62
C ASP A 591 -13.56 -4.43 -20.21
N ILE A 592 -12.74 -3.46 -20.64
CA ILE A 592 -13.02 -2.03 -20.43
C ILE A 592 -14.30 -1.59 -21.13
N ASP A 593 -14.52 -1.99 -22.38
CA ASP A 593 -15.77 -1.68 -23.09
C ASP A 593 -16.99 -2.26 -22.34
N GLU A 594 -16.86 -3.44 -21.73
CA GLU A 594 -17.88 -4.05 -20.88
C GLU A 594 -18.08 -3.29 -19.56
N MET A 595 -17.01 -2.78 -18.93
CA MET A 595 -17.12 -1.88 -17.78
C MET A 595 -18.01 -0.67 -18.09
N PHE A 596 -17.85 -0.07 -19.28
CA PHE A 596 -18.69 1.04 -19.73
C PHE A 596 -20.15 0.63 -19.99
N VAL A 597 -20.43 -0.61 -20.41
CA VAL A 597 -21.81 -1.12 -20.52
C VAL A 597 -22.50 -1.09 -19.17
N TYR A 598 -21.82 -1.54 -18.12
CA TYR A 598 -22.38 -1.54 -16.77
C TYR A 598 -22.48 -0.13 -16.16
N LEU A 599 -21.52 0.75 -16.41
CA LEU A 599 -21.62 2.15 -15.99
C LEU A 599 -22.85 2.84 -16.59
N ARG A 600 -23.14 2.64 -17.89
CA ARG A 600 -24.37 3.16 -18.54
C ARG A 600 -25.66 2.57 -17.96
N LYS A 601 -25.65 1.31 -17.51
CA LYS A 601 -26.80 0.72 -16.81
C LYS A 601 -27.01 1.31 -15.42
N ALA A 602 -25.95 1.76 -14.77
CA ALA A 602 -25.99 2.40 -13.46
C ALA A 602 -26.41 3.88 -13.53
N GLU A 603 -26.13 4.56 -14.65
CA GLU A 603 -26.35 6.00 -14.87
C GLU A 603 -27.71 6.54 -14.36
N PRO A 604 -28.87 5.91 -14.64
CA PRO A 604 -30.17 6.44 -14.18
C PRO A 604 -30.36 6.45 -12.65
N PHE A 605 -29.46 5.80 -11.92
CA PHE A 605 -29.53 5.63 -10.47
C PHE A 605 -28.39 6.35 -9.74
N LEU A 606 -27.47 6.99 -10.46
CA LEU A 606 -26.35 7.73 -9.90
C LEU A 606 -26.67 9.23 -9.86
N THR A 607 -26.00 9.94 -8.96
CA THR A 607 -25.94 11.40 -9.03
C THR A 607 -25.00 11.82 -10.18
N PRO A 608 -25.20 12.99 -10.79
CA PRO A 608 -24.33 13.49 -11.86
C PRO A 608 -22.85 13.42 -11.48
N ASP A 609 -22.46 14.00 -10.34
CA ASP A 609 -21.07 14.04 -9.88
C ASP A 609 -20.42 12.65 -9.74
N LYS A 610 -21.20 11.64 -9.31
CA LYS A 610 -20.68 10.26 -9.17
C LYS A 610 -20.50 9.60 -10.52
N TYR A 611 -21.45 9.82 -11.42
CA TYR A 611 -21.35 9.29 -12.78
C TYR A 611 -20.16 9.92 -13.52
N GLU A 612 -19.99 11.24 -13.40
CA GLU A 612 -18.87 11.99 -13.98
C GLU A 612 -17.52 11.47 -13.46
N GLU A 613 -17.33 11.37 -12.14
CA GLU A 613 -16.07 10.83 -11.58
C GLU A 613 -15.77 9.41 -12.11
N LEU A 614 -16.77 8.52 -12.10
CA LEU A 614 -16.62 7.16 -12.62
C LEU A 614 -16.28 7.16 -14.11
N GLN A 615 -16.96 7.99 -14.90
CA GLN A 615 -16.75 8.10 -16.33
C GLN A 615 -15.34 8.63 -16.65
N THR A 616 -14.88 9.66 -15.95
CA THR A 616 -13.53 10.21 -16.07
C THR A 616 -12.47 9.16 -15.79
N ARG A 617 -12.57 8.45 -14.66
CA ARG A 617 -11.59 7.41 -14.27
C ARG A 617 -11.61 6.20 -15.21
N PHE A 618 -12.78 5.79 -15.71
CA PHE A 618 -12.90 4.72 -16.70
C PHE A 618 -12.32 5.14 -18.06
N ASN A 619 -12.49 6.40 -18.46
CA ASN A 619 -11.88 6.96 -19.67
C ASN A 619 -10.35 6.99 -19.54
N TRP A 620 -9.81 7.41 -18.40
CA TRP A 620 -8.37 7.36 -18.16
C TRP A 620 -7.83 5.93 -18.30
N LEU A 621 -8.51 4.94 -17.72
CA LEU A 621 -8.12 3.53 -17.87
C LEU A 621 -8.16 3.08 -19.34
N ARG A 622 -9.20 3.47 -20.09
CA ARG A 622 -9.33 3.17 -21.51
C ARG A 622 -8.19 3.73 -22.34
N TYR A 623 -7.85 5.01 -22.19
CA TYR A 623 -6.80 5.64 -22.97
C TYR A 623 -5.41 5.09 -22.62
N VAL A 624 -5.14 4.85 -21.33
CA VAL A 624 -3.93 4.15 -20.90
C VAL A 624 -3.85 2.76 -21.52
N ALA A 625 -4.97 2.01 -21.57
CA ALA A 625 -5.01 0.68 -22.18
C ALA A 625 -4.80 0.69 -23.71
N ILE A 626 -5.35 1.69 -24.42
CA ILE A 626 -5.12 1.87 -25.86
C ILE A 626 -3.63 2.07 -26.13
N GLU A 627 -3.01 3.02 -25.45
CA GLU A 627 -1.60 3.31 -25.67
C GLU A 627 -0.67 2.20 -25.18
N ASN A 628 -1.00 1.56 -24.06
CA ASN A 628 -0.24 0.40 -23.55
C ASN A 628 -0.31 -0.77 -24.54
N LYS A 629 -1.46 -1.05 -25.14
CA LYS A 629 -1.59 -2.06 -26.19
C LYS A 629 -0.64 -1.77 -27.34
N GLU A 630 -0.70 -0.55 -27.89
CA GLU A 630 0.13 -0.19 -29.05
C GLU A 630 1.62 -0.23 -28.71
N THR A 631 1.98 0.20 -27.51
CA THR A 631 3.35 0.19 -27.00
C THR A 631 3.89 -1.21 -26.77
N GLU A 632 3.19 -2.03 -25.99
CA GLU A 632 3.63 -3.38 -25.63
C GLU A 632 3.64 -4.31 -26.86
N VAL A 633 2.61 -4.26 -27.73
CA VAL A 633 2.63 -5.08 -28.96
C VAL A 633 3.80 -4.68 -29.87
N SER A 634 4.06 -3.37 -30.02
CA SER A 634 5.19 -2.88 -30.83
C SER A 634 6.54 -3.24 -30.23
N TYR A 635 6.65 -3.27 -28.90
CA TYR A 635 7.86 -3.70 -28.22
C TYR A 635 8.18 -5.19 -28.49
N TRP A 636 7.19 -6.09 -28.46
CA TRP A 636 7.42 -7.49 -28.87
C TRP A 636 7.76 -7.64 -30.35
N ARG A 637 7.17 -6.81 -31.24
CA ARG A 637 7.57 -6.77 -32.66
C ARG A 637 9.01 -6.30 -32.83
N PHE A 638 9.43 -5.29 -32.09
CA PHE A 638 10.83 -4.84 -32.06
C PHE A 638 11.77 -5.97 -31.65
N ARG A 639 11.44 -6.73 -30.59
CA ARG A 639 12.27 -7.88 -30.16
C ARG A 639 12.38 -8.95 -31.26
N TYR A 640 11.30 -9.21 -31.99
CA TYR A 640 11.29 -10.09 -33.17
C TYR A 640 12.16 -9.56 -34.31
N LEU A 641 12.03 -8.28 -34.69
CA LEU A 641 12.85 -7.66 -35.73
C LEU A 641 14.34 -7.63 -35.35
N ARG A 642 14.67 -7.36 -34.09
CA ARG A 642 16.04 -7.45 -33.56
C ARG A 642 16.62 -8.87 -33.72
N TYR A 643 15.81 -9.90 -33.49
CA TYR A 643 16.22 -11.28 -33.71
C TYR A 643 16.44 -11.59 -35.20
N LEU A 644 15.52 -11.20 -36.07
CA LEU A 644 15.68 -11.38 -37.51
C LEU A 644 16.97 -10.70 -38.02
N TYR A 645 17.23 -9.47 -37.58
CA TYR A 645 18.46 -8.75 -37.91
C TYR A 645 19.72 -9.53 -37.51
N SER A 646 19.73 -10.17 -36.34
CA SER A 646 20.87 -10.98 -35.87
C SER A 646 21.17 -12.20 -36.75
N ILE A 647 20.16 -12.69 -37.49
CA ILE A 647 20.30 -13.78 -38.46
C ILE A 647 20.25 -13.28 -39.91
N ARG A 648 20.49 -11.97 -40.13
CA ARG A 648 20.50 -11.31 -41.45
C ARG A 648 19.20 -11.46 -42.25
N SER A 649 18.07 -11.42 -41.56
CA SER A 649 16.72 -11.43 -42.13
C SER A 649 15.94 -10.17 -41.73
N ALA A 650 14.81 -9.92 -42.40
CA ALA A 650 13.93 -8.80 -42.10
C ALA A 650 12.44 -9.15 -42.33
N ASP A 651 11.54 -8.35 -41.76
CA ASP A 651 10.08 -8.45 -41.96
C ASP A 651 9.47 -7.04 -42.01
N THR A 652 9.35 -6.50 -43.23
CA THR A 652 8.85 -5.14 -43.47
C THR A 652 7.38 -4.97 -43.06
N ALA A 653 6.60 -6.06 -43.01
CA ALA A 653 5.20 -6.01 -42.59
C ALA A 653 5.09 -5.71 -41.08
N GLN A 654 6.03 -6.18 -40.26
CA GLN A 654 6.03 -5.82 -38.83
C GLN A 654 6.51 -4.39 -38.60
N LEU A 655 7.48 -3.89 -39.39
CA LEU A 655 7.87 -2.48 -39.33
C LEU A 655 6.69 -1.55 -39.66
N ALA A 656 5.92 -1.86 -40.71
CA ALA A 656 4.74 -1.09 -41.09
C ALA A 656 3.69 -1.05 -39.95
N LYS A 657 3.50 -2.16 -39.23
CA LYS A 657 2.62 -2.21 -38.06
C LYS A 657 3.14 -1.36 -36.89
N ILE A 658 4.45 -1.32 -36.63
CA ILE A 658 5.04 -0.43 -35.62
C ILE A 658 4.82 1.04 -36.00
N ALA A 659 5.00 1.41 -37.26
CA ALA A 659 4.77 2.78 -37.73
C ALA A 659 3.31 3.20 -37.55
N ALA A 660 2.36 2.31 -37.85
CA ALA A 660 0.94 2.53 -37.60
C ALA A 660 0.63 2.69 -36.11
N SER A 661 1.14 1.80 -35.26
CA SER A 661 1.01 1.89 -33.80
C SER A 661 1.60 3.19 -33.25
N TYR A 662 2.74 3.66 -33.77
CA TYR A 662 3.33 4.93 -33.36
C TYR A 662 2.43 6.12 -33.70
N LYS A 663 1.83 6.14 -34.90
CA LYS A 663 0.83 7.15 -35.27
C LYS A 663 -0.37 7.13 -34.32
N THR A 664 -0.86 5.96 -33.96
CA THR A 664 -1.97 5.80 -33.00
C THR A 664 -1.60 6.35 -31.62
N VAL A 665 -0.40 6.04 -31.11
CA VAL A 665 0.06 6.58 -29.82
C VAL A 665 0.15 8.11 -29.85
N VAL A 666 0.72 8.69 -30.91
CA VAL A 666 0.75 10.17 -31.07
C VAL A 666 -0.66 10.76 -31.15
N GLN A 667 -1.62 10.05 -31.76
CA GLN A 667 -3.00 10.52 -31.85
C GLN A 667 -3.72 10.52 -30.50
N TYR A 668 -3.45 9.54 -29.63
CA TYR A 668 -4.14 9.39 -28.34
C TYR A 668 -3.43 10.03 -27.16
N SER A 669 -2.20 10.56 -27.35
CA SER A 669 -1.42 11.14 -26.25
C SER A 669 -2.12 12.28 -25.54
N ASP A 670 -2.89 13.09 -26.27
CA ASP A 670 -3.61 14.24 -25.71
C ASP A 670 -4.90 13.82 -24.97
N SER A 671 -5.34 12.56 -25.14
CA SER A 671 -6.47 11.98 -24.42
C SER A 671 -6.07 11.35 -23.08
N LEU A 672 -4.77 11.11 -22.85
CA LEU A 672 -4.29 10.60 -21.58
C LEU A 672 -4.57 11.62 -20.46
N PHE A 673 -5.26 11.17 -19.41
CA PHE A 673 -5.52 12.00 -18.24
C PHE A 673 -6.14 13.36 -18.59
N GLN A 674 -7.02 13.39 -19.58
CA GLN A 674 -7.87 14.55 -19.85
C GLN A 674 -8.98 14.62 -18.78
N PHE A 675 -9.20 15.79 -18.19
CA PHE A 675 -10.23 16.02 -17.18
C PHE A 675 -10.73 17.46 -17.19
N ASP A 676 -11.90 17.69 -16.60
CA ASP A 676 -12.35 19.03 -16.25
C ASP A 676 -11.64 19.50 -14.98
N LYS A 677 -11.01 20.68 -15.04
CA LYS A 677 -10.22 21.23 -13.93
C LYS A 677 -11.08 21.55 -12.71
N ASP A 678 -12.36 21.83 -12.93
CA ASP A 678 -13.32 22.15 -11.87
C ASP A 678 -13.98 20.89 -11.30
N GLU A 679 -13.80 19.72 -11.94
CA GLU A 679 -14.25 18.43 -11.41
C GLU A 679 -13.55 18.14 -10.08
N LYS A 680 -14.32 17.62 -9.12
CA LYS A 680 -13.84 17.25 -7.80
C LYS A 680 -14.21 15.80 -7.54
N PHE A 681 -13.20 14.93 -7.47
CA PHE A 681 -13.42 13.56 -7.05
C PHE A 681 -13.72 13.50 -5.55
N SER A 682 -14.59 12.56 -5.19
CA SER A 682 -14.99 12.23 -3.82
C SER A 682 -13.81 12.01 -2.86
N CYS A 683 -12.70 11.45 -3.36
CA CYS A 683 -11.49 11.20 -2.58
C CYS A 683 -10.58 12.41 -2.39
N TYR A 684 -10.85 13.56 -3.03
CA TYR A 684 -10.08 14.78 -2.87
C TYR A 684 -10.92 15.89 -2.22
N ASP A 685 -10.30 16.69 -1.35
CA ASP A 685 -10.93 17.90 -0.81
C ASP A 685 -10.78 19.12 -1.73
N LEU A 686 -9.92 19.05 -2.76
CA LEU A 686 -9.70 20.07 -3.80
C LEU A 686 -10.13 19.59 -5.21
N PRO A 687 -10.44 20.51 -6.15
CA PRO A 687 -10.65 20.19 -7.55
C PRO A 687 -9.40 19.62 -8.24
N LEU A 688 -9.58 18.82 -9.31
CA LEU A 688 -8.48 18.18 -10.03
C LEU A 688 -7.47 19.18 -10.61
N GLY A 689 -7.93 20.37 -11.02
CA GLY A 689 -7.06 21.44 -11.51
C GLY A 689 -6.07 21.95 -10.46
N GLU A 690 -6.44 21.93 -9.18
CA GLU A 690 -5.55 22.30 -8.07
C GLU A 690 -4.63 21.16 -7.68
N ILE A 691 -5.16 19.94 -7.59
CA ILE A 691 -4.35 18.73 -7.38
C ILE A 691 -3.24 18.65 -8.42
N ASN A 692 -3.56 18.88 -9.71
CA ASN A 692 -2.59 18.82 -10.80
C ASN A 692 -1.48 19.88 -10.73
N LYS A 693 -1.75 21.05 -10.11
CA LYS A 693 -0.72 22.08 -9.87
C LYS A 693 0.27 21.65 -8.79
N ILE A 694 -0.21 20.94 -7.77
CA ILE A 694 0.63 20.46 -6.66
C ILE A 694 1.38 19.20 -7.10
N ARG A 695 0.70 18.29 -7.79
CA ARG A 695 1.24 17.02 -8.25
C ARG A 695 0.62 16.63 -9.58
N THR A 696 1.45 16.49 -10.60
CA THR A 696 0.99 16.12 -11.96
C THR A 696 0.16 14.83 -11.94
N ILE A 697 -1.06 14.94 -12.44
CA ILE A 697 -1.97 13.82 -12.69
C ILE A 697 -1.53 13.17 -13.99
N GLY A 698 -1.10 11.91 -13.91
CA GLY A 698 -0.66 11.16 -15.08
C GLY A 698 0.30 10.02 -14.76
N LEU A 699 0.64 9.26 -15.79
CA LEU A 699 1.54 8.10 -15.77
C LEU A 699 2.71 8.25 -16.76
N GLY A 700 3.11 9.49 -17.05
CA GLY A 700 4.12 9.79 -18.07
C GLY A 700 3.60 9.63 -19.50
N SER A 701 4.52 9.53 -20.47
CA SER A 701 4.20 9.42 -21.89
C SER A 701 4.85 8.17 -22.51
N PRO A 702 4.14 7.41 -23.36
CA PRO A 702 4.71 6.31 -24.14
C PRO A 702 5.49 6.76 -25.37
N ILE A 703 5.36 8.03 -25.80
CA ILE A 703 5.95 8.55 -27.04
C ILE A 703 7.46 8.32 -27.10
N PRO A 704 8.27 8.60 -26.05
CA PRO A 704 9.72 8.40 -26.10
C PRO A 704 10.11 6.95 -26.41
N LEU A 705 9.48 5.98 -25.74
CA LEU A 705 9.73 4.57 -25.99
C LEU A 705 9.26 4.15 -27.39
N MET A 706 8.08 4.60 -27.82
CA MET A 706 7.56 4.27 -29.15
C MET A 706 8.43 4.82 -30.28
N LYS A 707 8.96 6.03 -30.11
CA LYS A 707 9.93 6.61 -31.03
C LYS A 707 11.18 5.74 -31.13
N GLU A 708 11.77 5.36 -29.99
CA GLU A 708 12.96 4.51 -29.97
C GLU A 708 12.71 3.13 -30.60
N ILE A 709 11.56 2.50 -30.29
CA ILE A 709 11.12 1.23 -30.87
C ILE A 709 11.05 1.34 -32.40
N TYR A 710 10.43 2.41 -32.92
CA TYR A 710 10.30 2.62 -34.36
C TYR A 710 11.65 2.86 -35.02
N GLU A 711 12.47 3.79 -34.50
CA GLU A 711 13.78 4.14 -35.09
C GLU A 711 14.73 2.94 -35.13
N LYS A 712 14.82 2.16 -34.04
CA LYS A 712 15.65 0.95 -33.99
C LYS A 712 15.11 -0.16 -34.90
N SER A 713 13.81 -0.37 -34.93
CA SER A 713 13.19 -1.38 -35.82
C SER A 713 13.36 -1.02 -37.29
N LYS A 714 13.28 0.26 -37.63
CA LYS A 714 13.54 0.78 -38.97
C LYS A 714 14.98 0.51 -39.37
N TYR A 715 15.94 0.88 -38.53
CA TYR A 715 17.36 0.58 -38.76
C TYR A 715 17.61 -0.92 -39.02
N TYR A 716 17.09 -1.80 -38.16
CA TYR A 716 17.24 -3.25 -38.33
C TYR A 716 16.67 -3.80 -39.64
N THR A 717 15.59 -3.20 -40.12
CA THR A 717 14.93 -3.63 -41.36
C THR A 717 15.67 -3.08 -42.58
N GLU A 718 15.96 -1.77 -42.60
CA GLU A 718 16.56 -1.08 -43.74
C GLU A 718 18.00 -1.49 -44.01
N GLU A 719 18.74 -1.91 -42.98
CA GLU A 719 20.09 -2.44 -43.16
C GLU A 719 20.11 -3.78 -43.93
N ILE A 720 19.00 -4.50 -43.96
CA ILE A 720 18.88 -5.77 -44.70
C ILE A 720 18.16 -5.57 -46.05
N THR A 721 17.12 -4.73 -46.09
CA THR A 721 16.27 -4.58 -47.28
C THR A 721 16.59 -3.34 -48.13
N GLY A 722 17.49 -2.47 -47.67
CA GLY A 722 17.59 -1.10 -48.16
C GLY A 722 16.44 -0.20 -47.67
N PRO A 723 16.44 1.09 -48.06
CA PRO A 723 15.40 2.05 -47.66
C PRO A 723 14.00 1.54 -47.99
N THR A 724 13.14 1.42 -46.97
CA THR A 724 11.83 0.77 -47.13
C THR A 724 10.74 1.70 -47.69
N GLY A 725 11.02 3.00 -47.81
CA GLY A 725 10.01 4.01 -48.14
C GLY A 725 8.99 4.28 -47.02
N ILE A 726 8.99 3.50 -45.95
CA ILE A 726 8.15 3.71 -44.77
C ILE A 726 8.69 4.92 -44.01
N LYS A 727 8.02 6.07 -44.18
CA LYS A 727 8.34 7.32 -43.48
C LYS A 727 7.20 7.70 -42.55
N PHE A 728 7.47 7.65 -41.25
CA PHE A 728 6.75 8.46 -40.28
C PHE A 728 7.49 9.79 -40.11
N VAL A 729 6.81 10.90 -40.40
CA VAL A 729 7.27 12.24 -40.02
C VAL A 729 6.80 12.44 -38.60
N VAL A 730 7.75 12.46 -37.65
CA VAL A 730 7.44 12.84 -36.27
C VAL A 730 6.96 14.28 -36.34
N PRO A 731 5.71 14.60 -35.97
CA PRO A 731 5.29 15.98 -35.85
C PRO A 731 6.25 16.68 -34.89
N ASP A 732 6.57 17.96 -35.10
CA ASP A 732 7.26 18.77 -34.09
C ASP A 732 6.34 18.93 -32.88
N ILE A 733 6.26 17.88 -32.07
CA ILE A 733 5.64 17.91 -30.76
C ILE A 733 6.66 18.67 -29.92
N LYS A 734 6.35 19.92 -29.59
CA LYS A 734 6.97 20.57 -28.44
C LYS A 734 6.60 19.72 -27.24
N LEU A 735 7.42 18.72 -26.95
CA LEU A 735 7.44 18.09 -25.65
C LEU A 735 7.61 19.26 -24.71
N GLN A 736 6.57 19.61 -23.94
CA GLN A 736 6.81 20.37 -22.75
C GLN A 736 7.83 19.53 -22.00
N GLU A 737 9.05 20.05 -21.89
CA GLU A 737 10.00 19.60 -20.88
C GLU A 737 9.32 19.90 -19.55
N GLY A 738 8.32 19.09 -19.18
CA GLY A 738 7.94 18.93 -17.80
C GLY A 738 9.24 18.58 -17.13
N ASN A 739 9.62 19.37 -16.12
CA ASN A 739 10.81 19.19 -15.30
C ASN A 739 10.88 17.73 -14.83
N ASN A 740 11.41 16.86 -15.69
CA ASN A 740 11.92 15.54 -15.36
C ASN A 740 13.32 15.78 -14.83
N ASP A 741 13.41 16.66 -13.83
CA ASP A 741 14.33 16.38 -12.75
C ASP A 741 13.92 15.00 -12.26
N GLU A 742 14.63 13.98 -12.74
CA GLU A 742 14.98 12.80 -11.95
C GLU A 742 15.78 13.26 -10.72
N LYS A 743 15.29 14.25 -9.97
CA LYS A 743 15.41 14.18 -8.53
C LYS A 743 14.74 12.87 -8.23
N THR A 744 15.59 11.89 -7.92
CA THR A 744 15.24 10.77 -7.08
C THR A 744 14.20 11.30 -6.11
N ASN A 745 12.93 10.94 -6.34
CA ASN A 745 11.96 11.00 -5.28
C ASN A 745 12.50 10.00 -4.27
N SER A 746 13.42 10.46 -3.41
CA SER A 746 13.30 10.08 -2.01
C SER A 746 11.84 10.28 -1.71
N PRO A 747 11.16 9.31 -1.08
CA PRO A 747 9.91 9.63 -0.44
C PRO A 747 10.24 10.75 0.55
N ASP A 748 10.03 12.00 0.12
CA ASP A 748 10.02 13.12 1.03
C ASP A 748 8.90 12.80 2.02
N ASN A 749 9.31 12.75 3.28
CA ASN A 749 8.61 12.21 4.44
C ASN A 749 7.14 12.59 4.53
#